data_AF-A0A965RMT4-F1
#
_entry.id   AF-A0A965RMT4-F1
#
_cell.length_a   1.000
_cell.length_b   1.000
_cell.length_c   1.000
_cell.angle_alpha   90.00
_cell.angle_beta   90.00
_cell.angle_gamma   90.00
#
_symmetry.space_group_name_H-M   'P 1'
#
loop_
_entity.id
_entity.type
_entity.pdbx_description
1 polymer ?
#
loop_
_entity_poly.entity_id
_entity_poly.type
_entity_poly.pdbx_seq_one_letter_code
_entity_poly.pdbx_strand_id
1 'polypeptide(L)'
;MRGNLIQQDSIYSGVASWEFIAPQLPKYEKTCFVFPGQGAMFPGMGRGFEEDPTFQHFFSIADIQCEKAGFPRPSHYAFSPHLLMLEELEAVESLALFTFCVAMSHKLAKEGVRPQAVTGHSFGEFAGLVVSGILDFESGLSCVLSRESALEERNKAGFMIAVNTNETKIKEILPRQKFYVSNINSPTQVVISTKWDQLREIEGTLKKSDIKYKRLASPQPFHSPLLESTKSRLVPPSFRAHLITAPRIPFYSGVQRKWLINEKEVQSELNLILQRQLTQPIDFKNQVEELSILSGRFIEVGPRSFLVPLIKENLLHKKVTVSWCGDLLKPSEKKAEQVSKVKRSQVADATLRRINTVISRVTGYSIEKIRFEDKFQEDLGIDSIKTLEISLELQKEFQLPQSALGPSSPMRTVGELAFQVESQKKKWGSSLEANKTKPAKFLLYKRVWREKEIRPVMPFSPGDNAAWISIKKDLNILSEFQNRSKLTSKVILDCSAMEQNLFTSDFIRDSIPTFFNQIQELLRANVITSGTEVTVVGLFEKNGFSNMVTTFFRSLKKENEVAFVSEILFEKRDEINKQIVTKELFLKEDQNVRIRNGKRFVLELKPVEGSSGKSIPLGGNLVVIGGARGIAKSIVTQVFDPKNWKVHVLGRTPPEKVAESSYYQVDATDEVAMAHVFQRIVSEHGPIDLLIQSAGSEMSRKFREKTVEEIRSEWISKVLPSKTARDLAEKHTIPAAILFSSVISEFGNQGQAVYGAANAFSRKLWEENRVGDSNRITIDWPPWKETGMTANPVIQEVLQRAGVAVLPPAEGAKWFREMGSLGGGILCSENDLLLYQGSLAYLRTLSSLHPTVFPNDGKLAVELRVSLKELPELIDHSVEGKVLLPLALIGTWFMEIARALKLWEIHLSVLKIFRPLELHEESVQLLILVELSESKPHEMEMSLMHADKTVAYGKIQLQARRDSETKATSLNLRNWLKAEEIYNREGLFHGPELQLLDEVLLSENEEVFGKINRKKITGLNHEKFLVEFPLIEAALQTAAVATWKLESWKGLPVAIEGVVLKEDLVKDNGANWVVTQMEIAEDLMTVSLQLYDEQGKFLGKIEKVVFQKKS
;
A
#
# COMPACT_ATOMS: atom_id res chain seq x y z
N MET A 1 27.48 -59.05 3.07
CA MET A 1 27.22 -59.03 4.52
C MET A 1 25.89 -58.34 4.76
N ARG A 2 25.00 -58.97 5.52
CA ARG A 2 23.74 -58.38 6.02
C ARG A 2 24.06 -57.21 6.97
N GLY A 3 23.16 -56.23 7.05
CA GLY A 3 23.19 -55.21 8.09
C GLY A 3 22.11 -54.15 7.94
N ASN A 4 20.90 -54.48 8.40
CA ASN A 4 19.80 -53.62 8.88
C ASN A 4 19.78 -52.15 8.44
N LEU A 5 18.92 -51.83 7.47
CA LEU A 5 18.36 -50.49 7.30
C LEU A 5 16.93 -50.47 7.85
N ILE A 6 16.75 -49.49 8.73
CA ILE A 6 15.58 -49.07 9.47
C ILE A 6 14.32 -49.06 8.58
N GLN A 7 13.25 -49.71 9.03
CA GLN A 7 11.89 -49.48 8.55
C GLN A 7 11.54 -48.01 8.77
N GLN A 8 11.55 -47.21 7.71
CA GLN A 8 10.77 -45.98 7.64
C GLN A 8 9.39 -46.36 7.11
N ASP A 9 8.37 -46.17 7.94
CA ASP A 9 6.97 -46.19 7.51
C ASP A 9 6.78 -45.14 6.40
N SER A 10 6.75 -45.63 5.16
CA SER A 10 6.58 -44.79 3.98
C SER A 10 5.12 -44.35 3.91
N ILE A 11 4.89 -43.05 4.09
CA ILE A 11 3.61 -42.36 3.85
C ILE A 11 3.21 -42.40 2.35
N TYR A 12 4.03 -43.02 1.48
CA TYR A 12 3.83 -43.13 0.03
C TYR A 12 2.99 -44.32 -0.44
N SER A 13 2.48 -45.19 0.46
CA SER A 13 1.71 -46.38 0.06
C SER A 13 0.25 -46.10 -0.34
N GLY A 14 -0.28 -44.90 -0.10
CA GLY A 14 -1.69 -44.57 -0.34
C GLY A 14 -2.07 -44.03 -1.72
N VAL A 15 -1.10 -43.78 -2.62
CA VAL A 15 -1.35 -43.13 -3.93
C VAL A 15 -0.87 -43.98 -5.13
N ALA A 16 -0.28 -45.14 -4.85
CA ALA A 16 0.28 -46.04 -5.86
C ALA A 16 -0.72 -47.13 -6.30
N SER A 17 -1.84 -46.75 -6.93
CA SER A 17 -2.58 -47.62 -7.87
C SER A 17 -3.64 -46.82 -8.63
N TRP A 18 -3.23 -46.15 -9.70
CA TRP A 18 -4.16 -45.69 -10.73
C TRP A 18 -4.52 -46.88 -11.63
N GLU A 19 -5.45 -47.74 -11.22
CA GLU A 19 -6.16 -48.57 -12.18
C GLU A 19 -7.40 -47.81 -12.64
N PHE A 20 -7.37 -47.39 -13.91
CA PHE A 20 -8.48 -46.68 -14.52
C PHE A 20 -9.12 -47.52 -15.61
N ILE A 21 -10.32 -48.01 -15.30
CA ILE A 21 -11.21 -48.68 -16.26
C ILE A 21 -11.75 -47.60 -17.19
N ALA A 22 -11.35 -47.65 -18.46
CA ALA A 22 -11.93 -46.81 -19.50
C ALA A 22 -13.37 -47.24 -19.77
N PRO A 23 -14.40 -46.39 -19.57
CA PRO A 23 -15.71 -46.66 -20.13
C PRO A 23 -15.63 -46.39 -21.64
N GLN A 24 -16.15 -47.31 -22.47
CA GLN A 24 -16.33 -47.08 -23.90
C GLN A 24 -17.46 -46.05 -24.14
N LEU A 25 -17.19 -44.77 -23.92
CA LEU A 25 -18.07 -43.68 -24.32
C LEU A 25 -17.81 -43.26 -25.77
N PRO A 26 -18.83 -42.83 -26.53
CA PRO A 26 -18.70 -42.44 -27.94
C PRO A 26 -17.71 -41.27 -28.13
N LYS A 27 -17.10 -41.21 -29.34
CA LYS A 27 -16.00 -40.29 -29.74
C LYS A 27 -16.22 -38.79 -29.47
N TYR A 28 -17.44 -38.34 -29.14
CA TYR A 28 -17.80 -36.93 -28.94
C TYR A 28 -18.07 -36.53 -27.47
N GLU A 29 -17.91 -37.43 -26.50
CA GLU A 29 -18.17 -37.13 -25.08
C GLU A 29 -16.91 -37.02 -24.20
N LYS A 30 -15.72 -37.13 -24.80
CA LYS A 30 -14.46 -37.06 -24.05
C LYS A 30 -14.11 -35.64 -23.64
N THR A 31 -13.55 -35.53 -22.44
CA THR A 31 -13.05 -34.32 -21.81
C THR A 31 -11.54 -34.19 -22.04
N CYS A 32 -11.12 -33.06 -22.61
CA CYS A 32 -9.73 -32.67 -22.75
C CYS A 32 -9.37 -31.64 -21.68
N PHE A 33 -8.32 -31.91 -20.89
CA PHE A 33 -7.70 -30.86 -20.07
C PHE A 33 -6.64 -30.13 -20.91
N VAL A 34 -6.71 -28.80 -20.88
CA VAL A 34 -5.77 -27.91 -21.57
C VAL A 34 -5.08 -27.03 -20.53
N PHE A 35 -3.76 -27.12 -20.44
CA PHE A 35 -2.97 -26.37 -19.48
C PHE A 35 -2.45 -25.05 -20.08
N PRO A 36 -2.60 -23.90 -19.40
CA PRO A 36 -2.16 -22.61 -19.90
C PRO A 36 -0.64 -22.43 -19.82
N GLY A 37 -0.13 -21.53 -20.68
CA GLY A 37 1.28 -21.16 -20.73
C GLY A 37 1.66 -20.00 -19.79
N GLN A 38 2.91 -19.53 -19.95
CA GLN A 38 3.42 -18.35 -19.26
C GLN A 38 2.55 -17.13 -19.61
N GLY A 39 2.13 -16.37 -18.59
CA GLY A 39 1.17 -15.29 -18.69
C GLY A 39 -0.19 -15.58 -18.04
N ALA A 40 -0.45 -16.82 -17.59
CA ALA A 40 -1.61 -17.16 -16.77
C ALA A 40 -1.36 -17.02 -15.25
N MET A 41 -0.11 -16.97 -14.80
CA MET A 41 0.26 -16.75 -13.39
C MET A 41 -0.06 -15.33 -12.89
N PHE A 42 -0.33 -15.19 -11.60
CA PHE A 42 -0.33 -13.92 -10.88
C PHE A 42 -0.05 -14.17 -9.39
N PRO A 43 0.58 -13.23 -8.65
CA PRO A 43 0.84 -13.43 -7.22
C PRO A 43 -0.45 -13.63 -6.43
N GLY A 44 -0.50 -14.68 -5.60
CA GLY A 44 -1.70 -15.05 -4.85
C GLY A 44 -2.71 -15.91 -5.63
N MET A 45 -2.32 -16.51 -6.75
CA MET A 45 -3.21 -17.36 -7.57
C MET A 45 -3.71 -18.65 -6.89
N GLY A 46 -3.08 -19.07 -5.79
CA GLY A 46 -3.49 -20.19 -4.96
C GLY A 46 -4.47 -19.82 -3.84
N ARG A 47 -4.84 -18.54 -3.69
CA ARG A 47 -5.72 -18.10 -2.60
C ARG A 47 -7.06 -18.84 -2.59
N GLY A 48 -7.47 -19.30 -1.42
CA GLY A 48 -8.63 -20.17 -1.21
C GLY A 48 -8.32 -21.67 -1.28
N PHE A 49 -7.07 -22.07 -1.55
CA PHE A 49 -6.61 -23.46 -1.55
C PHE A 49 -5.46 -23.73 -0.56
N GLU A 50 -5.14 -22.77 0.32
CA GLU A 50 -4.06 -22.86 1.32
C GLU A 50 -4.23 -24.09 2.23
N GLU A 51 -5.47 -24.37 2.60
CA GLU A 51 -5.86 -25.48 3.47
C GLU A 51 -6.29 -26.74 2.68
N ASP A 52 -6.23 -26.73 1.34
CA ASP A 52 -6.59 -27.92 0.55
C ASP A 52 -5.44 -28.95 0.63
N PRO A 53 -5.68 -30.18 1.13
CA PRO A 53 -4.62 -31.17 1.32
C PRO A 53 -3.90 -31.55 0.01
N THR A 54 -4.57 -31.44 -1.13
CA THR A 54 -3.98 -31.71 -2.45
C THR A 54 -2.97 -30.64 -2.81
N PHE A 55 -3.32 -29.37 -2.56
CA PHE A 55 -2.44 -28.24 -2.80
C PHE A 55 -1.25 -28.27 -1.85
N GLN A 56 -1.47 -28.46 -0.55
CA GLN A 56 -0.38 -28.59 0.44
C GLN A 56 0.62 -29.69 0.05
N HIS A 57 0.13 -30.84 -0.41
CA HIS A 57 0.98 -31.94 -0.85
C HIS A 57 1.91 -31.54 -2.01
N PHE A 58 1.37 -31.07 -3.14
CA PHE A 58 2.19 -30.73 -4.30
C PHE A 58 3.11 -29.52 -4.07
N PHE A 59 2.62 -28.50 -3.36
CA PHE A 59 3.43 -27.32 -3.04
C PHE A 59 4.55 -27.63 -2.05
N SER A 60 4.35 -28.54 -1.10
CA SER A 60 5.43 -28.96 -0.18
C SER A 60 6.59 -29.65 -0.91
N ILE A 61 6.30 -30.57 -1.84
CA ILE A 61 7.31 -31.20 -2.69
C ILE A 61 8.02 -30.14 -3.56
N ALA A 62 7.24 -29.22 -4.14
CA ALA A 62 7.79 -28.17 -4.98
C ALA A 62 8.74 -27.23 -4.22
N ASP A 63 8.35 -26.80 -3.02
CA ASP A 63 9.16 -25.95 -2.16
C ASP A 63 10.51 -26.62 -1.84
N ILE A 64 10.49 -27.88 -1.39
CA ILE A 64 11.71 -28.62 -1.04
C ILE A 64 12.67 -28.73 -2.23
N GLN A 65 12.17 -28.96 -3.44
CA GLN A 65 13.01 -29.08 -4.63
C GLN A 65 13.53 -27.73 -5.13
N CYS A 66 12.69 -26.69 -5.08
CA CYS A 66 13.09 -25.33 -5.47
C CYS A 66 14.16 -24.80 -4.55
N GLU A 67 14.01 -24.96 -3.23
CA GLU A 67 15.02 -24.55 -2.24
C GLU A 67 16.37 -25.24 -2.48
N LYS A 68 16.37 -26.56 -2.73
CA LYS A 68 17.59 -27.31 -3.05
C LYS A 68 18.27 -26.82 -4.33
N ALA A 69 17.50 -26.29 -5.27
CA ALA A 69 17.99 -25.74 -6.53
C ALA A 69 18.34 -24.24 -6.44
N GLY A 70 18.17 -23.60 -5.26
CA GLY A 70 18.43 -22.17 -5.08
C GLY A 70 17.31 -21.23 -5.57
N PHE A 71 16.11 -21.76 -5.80
CA PHE A 71 14.93 -20.98 -6.19
C PHE A 71 14.06 -20.64 -4.97
N PRO A 72 13.32 -19.51 -4.99
CA PRO A 72 12.30 -19.22 -3.98
C PRO A 72 11.20 -20.29 -3.96
N ARG A 73 10.45 -20.35 -2.85
CA ARG A 73 9.34 -21.30 -2.67
C ARG A 73 8.13 -20.96 -3.55
N PRO A 74 7.66 -21.86 -4.43
CA PRO A 74 6.43 -21.66 -5.20
C PRO A 74 5.18 -21.43 -4.34
N SER A 75 5.13 -21.98 -3.12
CA SER A 75 4.01 -21.75 -2.19
C SER A 75 3.91 -20.28 -1.76
N HIS A 76 5.03 -19.59 -1.57
CA HIS A 76 5.02 -18.16 -1.26
C HIS A 76 4.41 -17.36 -2.41
N TYR A 77 4.72 -17.68 -3.67
CA TYR A 77 4.08 -17.01 -4.81
C TYR A 77 2.57 -17.28 -4.88
N ALA A 78 2.17 -18.54 -4.65
CA ALA A 78 0.78 -18.96 -4.78
C ALA A 78 -0.12 -18.45 -3.64
N PHE A 79 0.35 -18.45 -2.39
CA PHE A 79 -0.47 -18.20 -1.20
C PHE A 79 -0.07 -16.91 -0.46
N SER A 80 1.23 -16.66 -0.31
CA SER A 80 1.77 -15.59 0.55
C SER A 80 2.76 -14.67 -0.19
N PRO A 81 2.35 -14.01 -1.29
CA PRO A 81 3.29 -13.33 -2.20
C PRO A 81 4.00 -12.12 -1.57
N HIS A 82 3.49 -11.63 -0.44
CA HIS A 82 4.13 -10.58 0.36
C HIS A 82 5.46 -11.01 1.00
N LEU A 83 5.73 -12.32 1.05
CA LEU A 83 6.99 -12.89 1.54
C LEU A 83 8.11 -12.88 0.49
N LEU A 84 7.80 -12.51 -0.76
CA LEU A 84 8.76 -12.52 -1.87
C LEU A 84 9.06 -11.11 -2.36
N MET A 85 10.33 -10.86 -2.65
CA MET A 85 10.79 -9.68 -3.38
C MET A 85 10.37 -9.76 -4.86
N LEU A 86 10.43 -8.64 -5.59
CA LEU A 86 9.99 -8.60 -6.99
C LEU A 86 10.79 -9.56 -7.88
N GLU A 87 12.12 -9.62 -7.72
CA GLU A 87 12.98 -10.53 -8.47
C GLU A 87 12.66 -12.00 -8.16
N GLU A 88 12.31 -12.29 -6.92
CA GLU A 88 11.93 -13.63 -6.47
C GLU A 88 10.57 -14.04 -7.04
N LEU A 89 9.60 -13.11 -7.11
CA LEU A 89 8.32 -13.32 -7.77
C LEU A 89 8.52 -13.72 -9.25
N GLU A 90 9.38 -13.00 -9.98
CA GLU A 90 9.68 -13.27 -11.39
C GLU A 90 10.48 -14.58 -11.61
N ALA A 91 11.27 -15.01 -10.62
CA ALA A 91 12.06 -16.23 -10.69
C ALA A 91 11.20 -17.49 -10.45
N VAL A 92 10.16 -17.41 -9.61
CA VAL A 92 9.39 -18.57 -9.15
C VAL A 92 8.03 -18.74 -9.84
N GLU A 93 7.55 -17.73 -10.57
CA GLU A 93 6.19 -17.70 -11.12
C GLU A 93 5.81 -18.91 -12.01
N SER A 94 6.77 -19.42 -12.79
CA SER A 94 6.56 -20.56 -13.70
C SER A 94 6.49 -21.88 -12.93
N LEU A 95 7.30 -22.02 -11.87
CA LEU A 95 7.26 -23.16 -10.96
C LEU A 95 5.93 -23.20 -10.21
N ALA A 96 5.43 -22.05 -9.75
CA ALA A 96 4.13 -21.96 -9.10
C ALA A 96 2.98 -22.32 -10.05
N LEU A 97 3.03 -21.87 -11.32
CA LEU A 97 1.99 -22.19 -12.31
C LEU A 97 1.95 -23.69 -12.61
N PHE A 98 3.10 -24.32 -12.82
CA PHE A 98 3.21 -25.76 -13.03
C PHE A 98 2.60 -26.53 -11.85
N THR A 99 3.01 -26.21 -10.62
CA THR A 99 2.52 -26.87 -9.41
C THR A 99 1.02 -26.69 -9.22
N PHE A 100 0.50 -25.48 -9.46
CA PHE A 100 -0.93 -25.20 -9.40
C PHE A 100 -1.73 -26.06 -10.39
N CYS A 101 -1.28 -26.14 -11.65
CA CYS A 101 -1.96 -26.90 -12.71
C CYS A 101 -2.03 -28.41 -12.40
N VAL A 102 -0.96 -28.97 -11.85
CA VAL A 102 -0.94 -30.37 -11.41
C VAL A 102 -1.88 -30.55 -10.22
N ALA A 103 -1.74 -29.74 -9.16
CA ALA A 103 -2.59 -29.83 -7.96
C ALA A 103 -4.09 -29.70 -8.31
N MET A 104 -4.43 -28.74 -9.18
CA MET A 104 -5.81 -28.51 -9.63
C MET A 104 -6.36 -29.70 -10.42
N SER A 105 -5.54 -30.33 -11.26
CA SER A 105 -5.94 -31.54 -12.00
C SER A 105 -6.31 -32.68 -11.06
N HIS A 106 -5.52 -32.87 -10.00
CA HIS A 106 -5.80 -33.86 -8.95
C HIS A 106 -7.06 -33.50 -8.16
N LYS A 107 -7.26 -32.21 -7.84
CA LYS A 107 -8.49 -31.74 -7.19
C LYS A 107 -9.74 -32.03 -8.04
N LEU A 108 -9.73 -31.65 -9.32
CA LEU A 108 -10.81 -31.95 -10.25
C LEU A 108 -11.11 -33.45 -10.33
N ALA A 109 -10.08 -34.29 -10.36
CA ALA A 109 -10.24 -35.75 -10.40
C ALA A 109 -10.85 -36.33 -9.11
N LYS A 110 -10.60 -35.72 -7.94
CA LYS A 110 -11.26 -36.04 -6.66
C LYS A 110 -12.74 -35.64 -6.68
N GLU A 111 -13.06 -34.54 -7.35
CA GLU A 111 -14.44 -34.06 -7.58
C GLU A 111 -15.15 -34.77 -8.76
N GLY A 112 -14.56 -35.86 -9.28
CA GLY A 112 -15.15 -36.68 -10.34
C GLY A 112 -14.97 -36.17 -11.78
N VAL A 113 -14.26 -35.05 -11.97
CA VAL A 113 -13.95 -34.50 -13.30
C VAL A 113 -12.59 -35.03 -13.77
N ARG A 114 -12.59 -35.95 -14.74
CA ARG A 114 -11.37 -36.64 -15.18
C ARG A 114 -11.16 -36.50 -16.69
N PRO A 115 -9.92 -36.22 -17.15
CA PRO A 115 -9.63 -36.08 -18.57
C PRO A 115 -9.51 -37.44 -19.28
N GLN A 116 -9.87 -37.47 -20.55
CA GLN A 116 -9.59 -38.58 -21.48
C GLN A 116 -8.63 -38.17 -22.60
N ALA A 117 -8.22 -36.90 -22.63
CA ALA A 117 -7.09 -36.37 -23.39
C ALA A 117 -6.47 -35.20 -22.63
N VAL A 118 -5.18 -34.98 -22.78
CA VAL A 118 -4.48 -33.84 -22.15
C VAL A 118 -3.57 -33.15 -23.16
N THR A 119 -3.42 -31.85 -23.00
CA THR A 119 -2.44 -31.06 -23.77
C THR A 119 -2.04 -29.82 -22.99
N GLY A 120 -1.01 -29.11 -23.44
CA GLY A 120 -0.65 -27.80 -22.91
C GLY A 120 -0.38 -26.77 -24.00
N HIS A 121 -0.71 -25.52 -23.72
CA HIS A 121 -0.28 -24.38 -24.53
C HIS A 121 1.11 -23.95 -24.07
N SER A 122 2.11 -24.11 -24.95
CA SER A 122 3.49 -23.72 -24.65
C SER A 122 3.95 -24.31 -23.29
N PHE A 123 4.24 -23.48 -22.29
CA PHE A 123 4.71 -23.88 -20.97
C PHE A 123 3.77 -24.87 -20.27
N GLY A 124 2.46 -24.80 -20.50
CA GLY A 124 1.50 -25.74 -19.93
C GLY A 124 1.75 -27.21 -20.32
N GLU A 125 2.57 -27.45 -21.35
CA GLU A 125 2.93 -28.79 -21.82
C GLU A 125 3.64 -29.62 -20.74
N PHE A 126 4.39 -28.99 -19.82
CA PHE A 126 5.00 -29.68 -18.68
C PHE A 126 3.95 -30.27 -17.73
N ALA A 127 2.89 -29.52 -17.43
CA ALA A 127 1.79 -30.04 -16.61
C ALA A 127 1.04 -31.16 -17.35
N GLY A 128 0.87 -31.06 -18.68
CA GLY A 128 0.28 -32.11 -19.50
C GLY A 128 1.08 -33.42 -19.52
N LEU A 129 2.41 -33.33 -19.57
CA LEU A 129 3.30 -34.50 -19.48
C LEU A 129 3.18 -35.20 -18.11
N VAL A 130 3.02 -34.45 -17.02
CA VAL A 130 2.81 -35.03 -15.69
C VAL A 130 1.43 -35.65 -15.57
N VAL A 131 0.38 -34.91 -15.95
CA VAL A 131 -1.00 -35.37 -15.80
C VAL A 131 -1.33 -36.54 -16.73
N SER A 132 -0.64 -36.68 -17.88
CA SER A 132 -0.74 -37.88 -18.73
C SER A 132 -0.12 -39.13 -18.11
N GLY A 133 0.72 -38.99 -17.08
CA GLY A 133 1.52 -40.08 -16.51
C GLY A 133 2.78 -40.41 -17.33
N ILE A 134 3.21 -39.54 -18.25
CA ILE A 134 4.50 -39.68 -18.95
C ILE A 134 5.64 -39.31 -17.99
N LEU A 135 5.45 -38.26 -17.19
CA LEU A 135 6.38 -37.87 -16.13
C LEU A 135 5.70 -37.98 -14.76
N ASP A 136 6.46 -38.33 -13.73
CA ASP A 136 6.03 -38.05 -12.36
C ASP A 136 6.20 -36.56 -12.04
N PHE A 137 5.64 -36.12 -10.91
CA PHE A 137 5.63 -34.71 -10.54
C PHE A 137 7.04 -34.16 -10.37
N GLU A 138 7.91 -34.92 -9.71
CA GLU A 138 9.30 -34.57 -9.42
C GLU A 138 10.14 -34.44 -10.71
N SER A 139 9.99 -35.36 -11.66
CA SER A 139 10.68 -35.28 -12.95
C SER A 139 10.17 -34.11 -13.78
N GLY A 140 8.85 -33.87 -13.76
CA GLY A 140 8.25 -32.69 -14.38
C GLY A 140 8.78 -31.39 -13.81
N LEU A 141 8.82 -31.28 -12.48
CA LEU A 141 9.35 -30.12 -11.76
C LEU A 141 10.85 -29.91 -12.04
N SER A 142 11.63 -30.99 -12.07
CA SER A 142 13.05 -30.95 -12.43
C SER A 142 13.28 -30.41 -13.85
N CYS A 143 12.42 -30.77 -14.81
CA CYS A 143 12.47 -30.19 -16.16
C CYS A 143 12.16 -28.69 -16.16
N VAL A 144 11.17 -28.25 -15.37
CA VAL A 144 10.84 -26.83 -15.23
C VAL A 144 11.99 -26.06 -14.57
N LEU A 145 12.60 -26.58 -13.52
CA LEU A 145 13.79 -25.99 -12.89
C LEU A 145 14.95 -25.87 -13.88
N SER A 146 15.27 -26.94 -14.61
CA SER A 146 16.33 -26.92 -15.63
C SER A 146 16.06 -25.87 -16.71
N ARG A 147 14.78 -25.72 -17.12
CA ARG A 147 14.34 -24.68 -18.05
C ARG A 147 14.58 -23.28 -17.48
N GLU A 148 14.15 -23.01 -16.24
CA GLU A 148 14.31 -21.69 -15.63
C GLU A 148 15.79 -21.33 -15.44
N SER A 149 16.63 -22.26 -14.98
CA SER A 149 18.08 -22.05 -14.86
C SER A 149 18.76 -21.83 -16.21
N ALA A 150 18.28 -22.45 -17.29
CA ALA A 150 18.84 -22.22 -18.62
C ALA A 150 18.61 -20.78 -19.13
N LEU A 151 17.67 -20.03 -18.54
CA LEU A 151 17.26 -18.70 -18.95
C LEU A 151 17.96 -17.55 -18.17
N GLU A 152 18.93 -17.84 -17.29
CA GLU A 152 19.56 -16.89 -16.34
C GLU A 152 20.22 -15.63 -16.95
N GLU A 153 20.58 -15.60 -18.23
CA GLU A 153 20.93 -14.35 -18.92
C GLU A 153 19.66 -13.65 -19.47
N ARG A 154 18.74 -13.27 -18.57
CA ARG A 154 17.50 -12.58 -18.97
C ARG A 154 17.83 -11.27 -19.70
N ASN A 155 17.24 -11.12 -20.89
CA ASN A 155 17.10 -9.88 -21.65
C ASN A 155 18.12 -9.47 -22.73
N LYS A 156 18.98 -10.37 -23.25
CA LYS A 156 19.83 -10.04 -24.42
C LYS A 156 19.30 -10.53 -25.77
N ALA A 157 18.46 -11.56 -25.80
CA ALA A 157 18.13 -12.27 -27.04
C ALA A 157 17.01 -11.63 -27.88
N GLY A 158 16.01 -11.01 -27.26
CA GLY A 158 14.85 -10.45 -27.96
C GLY A 158 13.60 -10.31 -27.10
N PHE A 159 12.46 -10.07 -27.75
CA PHE A 159 11.17 -9.76 -27.13
C PHE A 159 9.99 -10.35 -27.92
N MET A 160 8.81 -10.45 -27.30
CA MET A 160 7.59 -11.01 -27.92
C MET A 160 6.44 -9.98 -28.05
N ILE A 161 5.70 -10.06 -29.15
CA ILE A 161 4.56 -9.19 -29.46
C ILE A 161 3.36 -10.03 -29.88
N ALA A 162 2.21 -9.85 -29.22
CA ALA A 162 0.94 -10.38 -29.69
C ALA A 162 0.34 -9.43 -30.73
N VAL A 163 -0.09 -9.97 -31.86
CA VAL A 163 -0.56 -9.21 -33.01
C VAL A 163 -1.90 -9.74 -33.48
N ASN A 164 -2.89 -8.85 -33.61
CA ASN A 164 -4.27 -9.20 -33.95
C ASN A 164 -4.44 -9.33 -35.47
N THR A 165 -3.83 -10.37 -36.04
CA THR A 165 -4.01 -10.76 -37.45
C THR A 165 -3.57 -12.21 -37.65
N ASN A 166 -3.63 -12.70 -38.89
CA ASN A 166 -3.20 -14.06 -39.25
C ASN A 166 -1.73 -14.12 -39.70
N GLU A 167 -1.20 -15.35 -39.75
CA GLU A 167 0.20 -15.61 -40.11
C GLU A 167 0.55 -15.10 -41.53
N THR A 168 -0.34 -15.34 -42.50
CA THR A 168 -0.16 -14.90 -43.90
C THR A 168 0.04 -13.40 -43.97
N LYS A 169 -0.82 -12.63 -43.28
CA LYS A 169 -0.78 -11.18 -43.30
C LYS A 169 0.48 -10.62 -42.65
N ILE A 170 0.93 -11.22 -41.55
CA ILE A 170 2.20 -10.86 -40.93
C ILE A 170 3.39 -11.12 -41.85
N LYS A 171 3.42 -12.26 -42.54
CA LYS A 171 4.47 -12.60 -43.50
C LYS A 171 4.48 -11.70 -44.74
N GLU A 172 3.36 -11.06 -45.08
CA GLU A 172 3.26 -10.09 -46.17
C GLU A 172 3.83 -8.71 -45.79
N ILE A 173 3.51 -8.22 -44.59
CA ILE A 173 3.80 -6.84 -44.20
C ILE A 173 5.15 -6.66 -43.49
N LEU A 174 5.66 -7.71 -42.82
CA LEU A 174 6.94 -7.67 -42.12
C LEU A 174 8.01 -8.41 -42.92
N PRO A 175 9.24 -7.89 -43.00
CA PRO A 175 10.35 -8.57 -43.65
C PRO A 175 10.72 -9.86 -42.89
N ARG A 176 10.78 -10.98 -43.61
CA ARG A 176 10.93 -12.34 -43.04
C ARG A 176 12.16 -12.53 -42.15
N GLN A 177 13.21 -11.71 -42.30
CA GLN A 177 14.45 -11.82 -41.52
C GLN A 177 14.38 -11.10 -40.16
N LYS A 178 13.34 -10.31 -39.90
CA LYS A 178 13.27 -9.45 -38.69
C LYS A 178 12.41 -10.04 -37.57
N PHE A 179 11.65 -11.09 -37.83
CA PHE A 179 10.77 -11.70 -36.83
C PHE A 179 10.65 -13.21 -37.04
N TYR A 180 10.22 -13.90 -35.99
CA TYR A 180 9.83 -15.31 -36.01
C TYR A 180 8.39 -15.41 -35.54
N VAL A 181 7.57 -16.24 -36.20
CA VAL A 181 6.23 -16.57 -35.70
C VAL A 181 6.41 -17.55 -34.55
N SER A 182 6.09 -17.11 -33.33
CA SER A 182 6.23 -17.91 -32.11
C SER A 182 4.97 -18.69 -31.81
N ASN A 183 3.79 -18.08 -31.99
CA ASN A 183 2.51 -18.74 -31.76
C ASN A 183 1.51 -18.39 -32.86
N ILE A 184 0.78 -19.39 -33.34
CA ILE A 184 -0.47 -19.24 -34.09
C ILE A 184 -1.59 -19.62 -33.13
N ASN A 185 -2.11 -18.61 -32.41
CA ASN A 185 -3.06 -18.83 -31.32
C ASN A 185 -4.49 -19.01 -31.84
N SER A 186 -4.87 -18.23 -32.86
CA SER A 186 -6.19 -18.29 -33.47
C SER A 186 -6.18 -17.76 -34.92
N PRO A 187 -7.29 -17.86 -35.68
CA PRO A 187 -7.38 -17.27 -37.02
C PRO A 187 -7.10 -15.77 -37.04
N THR A 188 -7.28 -15.06 -35.92
CA THR A 188 -7.11 -13.61 -35.83
C THR A 188 -6.00 -13.17 -34.87
N GLN A 189 -5.20 -14.10 -34.33
CA GLN A 189 -4.11 -13.77 -33.42
C GLN A 189 -2.86 -14.63 -33.63
N VAL A 190 -1.73 -13.94 -33.83
CA VAL A 190 -0.39 -14.52 -33.82
C VAL A 190 0.49 -13.83 -32.78
N VAL A 191 1.50 -14.54 -32.29
CA VAL A 191 2.57 -13.96 -31.47
C VAL A 191 3.88 -14.08 -32.23
N ILE A 192 4.63 -12.98 -32.30
CA ILE A 192 5.93 -12.93 -32.97
C ILE A 192 7.05 -12.65 -31.97
N SER A 193 8.21 -13.25 -32.20
CA SER A 193 9.46 -12.94 -31.52
C SER A 193 10.38 -12.15 -32.43
N THR A 194 11.10 -11.18 -31.85
CA THR A 194 12.06 -10.35 -32.59
C THR A 194 13.22 -9.89 -31.70
N LYS A 195 14.29 -9.38 -32.30
CA LYS A 195 15.41 -8.77 -31.58
C LYS A 195 15.07 -7.34 -31.15
N TRP A 196 15.73 -6.86 -30.09
CA TRP A 196 15.49 -5.52 -29.51
C TRP A 196 15.70 -4.37 -30.50
N ASP A 197 16.72 -4.46 -31.33
CA ASP A 197 17.07 -3.46 -32.35
C ASP A 197 16.04 -3.41 -33.50
N GLN A 198 15.30 -4.49 -33.75
CA GLN A 198 14.27 -4.58 -34.79
C GLN A 198 12.87 -4.17 -34.28
N LEU A 199 12.68 -4.06 -32.97
CA LEU A 199 11.37 -3.82 -32.34
C LEU A 199 10.69 -2.53 -32.84
N ARG A 200 11.41 -1.40 -32.85
CA ARG A 200 10.84 -0.10 -33.25
C ARG A 200 10.36 -0.10 -34.70
N GLU A 201 11.07 -0.79 -35.58
CA GLU A 201 10.71 -0.88 -36.99
C GLU A 201 9.46 -1.75 -37.18
N ILE A 202 9.41 -2.91 -36.52
CA ILE A 202 8.23 -3.79 -36.55
C ILE A 202 6.98 -3.05 -36.06
N GLU A 203 7.07 -2.35 -34.93
CA GLU A 203 5.97 -1.54 -34.41
C GLU A 203 5.57 -0.41 -35.35
N GLY A 204 6.55 0.25 -35.99
CA GLY A 204 6.29 1.27 -37.00
C GLY A 204 5.49 0.72 -38.18
N THR A 205 5.84 -0.47 -38.67
CA THR A 205 5.13 -1.13 -39.78
C THR A 205 3.74 -1.61 -39.39
N LEU A 206 3.57 -2.15 -38.18
CA LEU A 206 2.25 -2.55 -37.66
C LEU A 206 1.32 -1.35 -37.51
N LYS A 207 1.83 -0.21 -36.99
CA LYS A 207 1.08 1.05 -36.90
C LYS A 207 0.68 1.59 -38.27
N LYS A 208 1.60 1.60 -39.23
CA LYS A 208 1.31 2.04 -40.62
C LYS A 208 0.26 1.17 -41.31
N SER A 209 0.17 -0.10 -40.92
CA SER A 209 -0.77 -1.08 -41.49
C SER A 209 -2.08 -1.16 -40.72
N ASP A 210 -2.30 -0.30 -39.71
CA ASP A 210 -3.48 -0.28 -38.82
C ASP A 210 -3.77 -1.63 -38.13
N ILE A 211 -2.72 -2.37 -37.76
CA ILE A 211 -2.85 -3.66 -37.08
C ILE A 211 -2.62 -3.46 -35.58
N LYS A 212 -3.61 -3.83 -34.77
CA LYS A 212 -3.53 -3.80 -33.31
C LYS A 212 -2.51 -4.83 -32.81
N TYR A 213 -1.68 -4.42 -31.86
CA TYR A 213 -0.68 -5.27 -31.25
C TYR A 213 -0.45 -4.89 -29.78
N LYS A 214 0.09 -5.84 -29.01
CA LYS A 214 0.44 -5.66 -27.60
C LYS A 214 1.82 -6.26 -27.33
N ARG A 215 2.72 -5.47 -26.73
CA ARG A 215 3.97 -5.96 -26.16
C ARG A 215 3.66 -6.91 -25.01
N LEU A 216 4.23 -8.11 -25.02
CA LEU A 216 4.06 -9.06 -23.93
C LEU A 216 5.13 -8.82 -22.86
N ALA A 217 4.77 -8.86 -21.58
CA ALA A 217 5.72 -8.73 -20.47
C ALA A 217 6.62 -10.00 -20.31
N SER A 218 6.98 -10.65 -21.41
CA SER A 218 7.85 -11.81 -21.44
C SER A 218 9.31 -11.36 -21.49
N PRO A 219 10.18 -11.84 -20.60
CA PRO A 219 11.59 -11.46 -20.56
C PRO A 219 12.44 -12.08 -21.69
N GLN A 220 11.85 -12.92 -22.55
CA GLN A 220 12.56 -13.73 -23.55
C GLN A 220 11.75 -13.94 -24.86
N PRO A 221 12.42 -14.10 -26.02
CA PRO A 221 11.79 -14.39 -27.32
C PRO A 221 11.48 -15.89 -27.49
N PHE A 222 10.49 -16.40 -26.73
CA PHE A 222 10.13 -17.82 -26.76
C PHE A 222 9.62 -18.31 -28.12
N HIS A 223 9.74 -19.61 -28.35
CA HIS A 223 9.35 -20.30 -29.58
C HIS A 223 10.06 -19.74 -30.81
N SER A 224 11.33 -19.39 -30.65
CA SER A 224 12.15 -18.85 -31.72
C SER A 224 13.58 -19.40 -31.71
N PRO A 225 14.25 -19.42 -32.88
CA PRO A 225 15.67 -19.78 -32.97
C PRO A 225 16.61 -18.88 -32.15
N LEU A 226 16.14 -17.72 -31.64
CA LEU A 226 16.92 -16.84 -30.79
C LEU A 226 17.31 -17.50 -29.46
N LEU A 227 16.66 -18.61 -29.08
CA LEU A 227 16.97 -19.39 -27.89
C LEU A 227 17.66 -20.73 -28.18
N GLU A 228 18.14 -20.99 -29.41
CA GLU A 228 18.74 -22.28 -29.79
C GLU A 228 19.96 -22.66 -28.91
N SER A 229 20.71 -21.66 -28.42
CA SER A 229 21.84 -21.87 -27.50
C SER A 229 21.45 -22.45 -26.14
N THR A 230 20.18 -22.40 -25.76
CA THR A 230 19.67 -22.92 -24.47
C THR A 230 19.35 -24.41 -24.51
N LYS A 231 19.20 -25.00 -25.70
CA LYS A 231 18.66 -26.35 -25.92
C LYS A 231 19.37 -27.46 -25.15
N SER A 232 20.70 -27.42 -25.06
CA SER A 232 21.49 -28.42 -24.35
C SER A 232 21.31 -28.37 -22.82
N ARG A 233 20.76 -27.29 -22.27
CA ARG A 233 20.53 -27.07 -20.84
C ARG A 233 19.09 -27.31 -20.39
N LEU A 234 18.16 -27.58 -21.32
CA LEU A 234 16.73 -27.78 -21.01
C LEU A 234 16.40 -29.17 -20.46
N VAL A 235 17.26 -30.16 -20.72
CA VAL A 235 17.10 -31.51 -20.20
C VAL A 235 18.04 -31.66 -19.00
N PRO A 236 17.53 -31.92 -17.78
CA PRO A 236 18.38 -32.01 -16.61
C PRO A 236 19.33 -33.21 -16.71
N PRO A 237 20.58 -33.13 -16.19
CA PRO A 237 21.53 -34.25 -16.26
C PRO A 237 21.06 -35.53 -15.57
N SER A 238 20.18 -35.41 -14.58
CA SER A 238 19.54 -36.51 -13.86
C SER A 238 18.39 -37.16 -14.65
N PHE A 239 17.97 -36.58 -15.78
CA PHE A 239 16.83 -37.05 -16.56
C PHE A 239 17.13 -38.41 -17.20
N ARG A 240 16.39 -39.44 -16.78
CA ARG A 240 16.54 -40.81 -17.28
C ARG A 240 15.32 -41.20 -18.10
N ALA A 241 15.41 -41.03 -19.41
CA ALA A 241 14.31 -41.31 -20.34
C ALA A 241 13.81 -42.79 -20.32
N HIS A 242 14.57 -43.73 -19.75
CA HIS A 242 14.17 -45.13 -19.62
C HIS A 242 13.29 -45.43 -18.40
N LEU A 243 13.08 -44.45 -17.49
CA LEU A 243 12.17 -44.58 -16.34
C LEU A 243 10.74 -44.13 -16.66
N ILE A 244 10.45 -43.90 -17.94
CA ILE A 244 9.19 -43.33 -18.42
C ILE A 244 8.20 -44.44 -18.77
N THR A 245 6.97 -44.30 -18.31
CA THR A 245 5.87 -45.22 -18.62
C THR A 245 5.07 -44.79 -19.85
N ALA A 246 4.35 -45.73 -20.46
CA ALA A 246 3.31 -45.40 -21.44
C ALA A 246 2.30 -44.40 -20.84
N PRO A 247 1.77 -43.45 -21.64
CA PRO A 247 0.82 -42.46 -21.15
C PRO A 247 -0.47 -43.16 -20.69
N ARG A 248 -0.91 -42.84 -19.48
CA ARG A 248 -2.21 -43.30 -18.94
C ARG A 248 -3.37 -42.54 -19.58
N ILE A 249 -3.13 -41.29 -19.98
CA ILE A 249 -4.07 -40.44 -20.71
C ILE A 249 -3.39 -39.98 -22.00
N PRO A 250 -4.04 -40.14 -23.17
CA PRO A 250 -3.53 -39.63 -24.45
C PRO A 250 -3.10 -38.17 -24.34
N PHE A 251 -1.84 -37.90 -24.71
CA PHE A 251 -1.26 -36.57 -24.67
C PHE A 251 -0.96 -36.08 -26.08
N TYR A 252 -1.40 -34.87 -26.42
CA TYR A 252 -1.00 -34.23 -27.67
C TYR A 252 0.06 -33.17 -27.39
N SER A 253 1.24 -33.33 -28.00
CA SER A 253 2.33 -32.35 -27.89
C SER A 253 2.11 -31.19 -28.87
N GLY A 254 2.09 -29.96 -28.37
CA GLY A 254 2.08 -28.76 -29.22
C GLY A 254 3.42 -28.52 -29.90
N VAL A 255 4.52 -28.91 -29.24
CA VAL A 255 5.89 -28.82 -29.78
C VAL A 255 6.10 -29.77 -30.95
N GLN A 256 5.79 -31.07 -30.82
CA GLN A 256 5.97 -32.05 -31.90
C GLN A 256 4.76 -32.19 -32.82
N ARG A 257 3.61 -31.58 -32.46
CA ARG A 257 2.34 -31.69 -33.20
C ARG A 257 1.92 -33.15 -33.40
N LYS A 258 2.11 -33.97 -32.37
CA LYS A 258 1.98 -35.42 -32.42
C LYS A 258 1.31 -35.95 -31.15
N TRP A 259 0.49 -36.98 -31.33
CA TRP A 259 -0.08 -37.77 -30.25
C TRP A 259 0.98 -38.71 -29.64
N LEU A 260 1.04 -38.72 -28.31
CA LEU A 260 1.73 -39.72 -27.51
C LEU A 260 0.66 -40.57 -26.82
N ILE A 261 0.51 -41.80 -27.29
CA ILE A 261 -0.49 -42.77 -26.82
C ILE A 261 0.12 -44.12 -26.42
N ASN A 262 1.41 -44.36 -26.71
CA ASN A 262 2.13 -45.56 -26.31
C ASN A 262 3.60 -45.28 -25.96
N GLU A 263 4.27 -46.25 -25.34
CA GLU A 263 5.65 -46.14 -24.87
C GLU A 263 6.65 -45.84 -26.00
N LYS A 264 6.47 -46.43 -27.19
CA LYS A 264 7.36 -46.24 -28.34
C LYS A 264 7.36 -44.78 -28.84
N GLU A 265 6.19 -44.16 -28.88
CA GLU A 265 6.06 -42.74 -29.21
C GLU A 265 6.71 -41.86 -28.15
N VAL A 266 6.49 -42.16 -26.87
CA VAL A 266 7.12 -41.40 -25.78
C VAL A 266 8.65 -41.47 -25.83
N GLN A 267 9.20 -42.68 -26.01
CA GLN A 267 10.66 -42.89 -26.10
C GLN A 267 11.29 -42.15 -27.30
N SER A 268 10.56 -42.04 -28.42
CA SER A 268 11.07 -41.35 -29.62
C SER A 268 10.92 -39.83 -29.58
N GLU A 269 9.89 -39.31 -28.90
CA GLU A 269 9.53 -37.89 -28.99
C GLU A 269 9.86 -37.06 -27.75
N LEU A 270 9.84 -37.63 -26.54
CA LEU A 270 9.88 -36.81 -25.32
C LEU A 270 11.14 -35.94 -25.22
N ASN A 271 12.30 -36.51 -25.55
CA ASN A 271 13.55 -35.77 -25.50
C ASN A 271 13.55 -34.59 -26.50
N LEU A 272 12.91 -34.78 -27.66
CA LEU A 272 12.73 -33.71 -28.66
C LEU A 272 11.72 -32.66 -28.19
N ILE A 273 10.66 -33.04 -27.48
CA ILE A 273 9.70 -32.11 -26.86
C ILE A 273 10.43 -31.20 -25.88
N LEU A 274 11.20 -31.78 -24.94
CA LEU A 274 11.93 -31.02 -23.91
C LEU A 274 12.99 -30.08 -24.53
N GLN A 275 13.78 -30.59 -25.47
CA GLN A 275 14.84 -29.80 -26.13
C GLN A 275 14.31 -28.65 -26.99
N ARG A 276 13.11 -28.79 -27.57
CA ARG A 276 12.54 -27.80 -28.49
C ARG A 276 11.50 -26.87 -27.86
N GLN A 277 11.21 -27.03 -26.58
CA GLN A 277 10.15 -26.27 -25.91
C GLN A 277 10.37 -24.74 -25.88
N LEU A 278 11.60 -24.26 -26.04
CA LEU A 278 11.85 -22.81 -26.13
C LEU A 278 11.99 -22.30 -27.56
N THR A 279 12.15 -23.17 -28.55
CA THR A 279 12.56 -22.77 -29.91
C THR A 279 11.52 -23.08 -30.97
N GLN A 280 10.61 -24.01 -30.72
CA GLN A 280 9.64 -24.48 -31.69
C GLN A 280 8.37 -23.61 -31.72
N PRO A 281 7.96 -23.09 -32.89
CA PRO A 281 6.68 -22.40 -33.04
C PRO A 281 5.47 -23.27 -32.67
N ILE A 282 4.62 -22.75 -31.79
CA ILE A 282 3.41 -23.41 -31.33
C ILE A 282 2.24 -23.05 -32.24
N ASP A 283 1.61 -24.06 -32.81
CA ASP A 283 0.42 -23.92 -33.65
C ASP A 283 -0.81 -24.37 -32.87
N PHE A 284 -1.22 -23.50 -31.94
CA PHE A 284 -2.30 -23.81 -31.01
C PHE A 284 -3.65 -23.95 -31.72
N LYS A 285 -3.84 -23.20 -32.81
CA LYS A 285 -5.02 -23.36 -33.68
C LYS A 285 -5.16 -24.81 -34.14
N ASN A 286 -4.15 -25.35 -34.81
CA ASN A 286 -4.20 -26.72 -35.32
C ASN A 286 -4.20 -27.76 -34.19
N GLN A 287 -3.47 -27.49 -33.09
CA GLN A 287 -3.47 -28.35 -31.90
C GLN A 287 -4.88 -28.55 -31.32
N VAL A 288 -5.65 -27.48 -31.17
CA VAL A 288 -7.03 -27.55 -30.66
C VAL A 288 -7.98 -28.19 -31.68
N GLU A 289 -7.78 -27.92 -32.98
CA GLU A 289 -8.54 -28.58 -34.05
C GLU A 289 -8.34 -30.09 -34.04
N GLU A 290 -7.10 -30.57 -33.85
CA GLU A 290 -6.76 -32.00 -33.76
C GLU A 290 -7.38 -32.65 -32.51
N LEU A 291 -7.31 -31.98 -31.35
CA LEU A 291 -7.92 -32.46 -30.11
C LEU A 291 -9.44 -32.59 -30.19
N SER A 292 -10.08 -31.71 -30.97
CA SER A 292 -11.54 -31.72 -31.15
C SER A 292 -12.05 -32.91 -31.98
N ILE A 293 -11.15 -33.67 -32.63
CA ILE A 293 -11.50 -34.95 -33.28
C ILE A 293 -11.89 -36.00 -32.23
N LEU A 294 -11.27 -35.94 -31.06
CA LEU A 294 -11.48 -36.90 -29.98
C LEU A 294 -12.29 -36.34 -28.80
N SER A 295 -12.36 -35.01 -28.64
CA SER A 295 -12.91 -34.37 -27.44
C SER A 295 -14.07 -33.43 -27.76
N GLY A 296 -15.21 -33.65 -27.11
CA GLY A 296 -16.37 -32.75 -27.17
C GLY A 296 -16.44 -31.75 -26.01
N ARG A 297 -15.57 -31.90 -25.01
CA ARG A 297 -15.47 -31.01 -23.85
C ARG A 297 -14.02 -30.62 -23.62
N PHE A 298 -13.75 -29.32 -23.46
CA PHE A 298 -12.45 -28.75 -23.14
C PHE A 298 -12.53 -28.03 -21.80
N ILE A 299 -11.58 -28.34 -20.92
CA ILE A 299 -11.44 -27.70 -19.62
C ILE A 299 -10.06 -27.07 -19.55
N GLU A 300 -10.01 -25.74 -19.46
CA GLU A 300 -8.77 -25.06 -19.12
C GLU A 300 -8.48 -25.27 -17.63
N VAL A 301 -7.35 -25.90 -17.32
CA VAL A 301 -6.93 -26.18 -15.95
C VAL A 301 -5.79 -25.25 -15.59
N GLY A 302 -6.12 -24.18 -14.86
CA GLY A 302 -5.18 -23.14 -14.46
C GLY A 302 -5.86 -22.07 -13.61
N PRO A 303 -5.11 -21.08 -13.11
CA PRO A 303 -5.63 -20.13 -12.13
C PRO A 303 -6.62 -19.09 -12.69
N ARG A 304 -6.74 -18.97 -14.03
CA ARG A 304 -7.69 -18.09 -14.74
C ARG A 304 -8.01 -18.62 -16.13
N SER A 305 -9.04 -18.06 -16.77
CA SER A 305 -9.53 -18.43 -18.11
C SER A 305 -8.78 -17.72 -19.25
N PHE A 306 -7.53 -18.10 -19.49
CA PHE A 306 -6.68 -17.49 -20.52
C PHE A 306 -6.88 -18.12 -21.91
N LEU A 307 -7.01 -19.44 -21.99
CA LEU A 307 -7.17 -20.21 -23.22
C LEU A 307 -8.63 -20.37 -23.67
N VAL A 308 -9.61 -20.29 -22.76
CA VAL A 308 -11.04 -20.44 -23.08
C VAL A 308 -11.46 -19.60 -24.30
N PRO A 309 -11.14 -18.30 -24.42
CA PRO A 309 -11.51 -17.51 -25.59
C PRO A 309 -10.86 -18.03 -26.89
N LEU A 310 -9.59 -18.45 -26.83
CA LEU A 310 -8.84 -18.94 -27.99
C LEU A 310 -9.38 -20.28 -28.49
N ILE A 311 -9.70 -21.20 -27.58
CA ILE A 311 -10.30 -22.49 -27.91
C ILE A 311 -11.68 -22.28 -28.55
N LYS A 312 -12.49 -21.36 -27.99
CA LYS A 312 -13.80 -21.01 -28.56
C LYS A 312 -13.69 -20.40 -29.96
N GLU A 313 -12.72 -19.52 -30.18
CA GLU A 313 -12.48 -18.94 -31.50
C GLU A 313 -12.07 -20.01 -32.52
N ASN A 314 -11.12 -20.88 -32.15
CA ASN A 314 -10.63 -21.96 -33.02
C ASN A 314 -11.71 -23.00 -33.36
N LEU A 315 -12.66 -23.24 -32.44
CA LEU A 315 -13.69 -24.27 -32.57
C LEU A 315 -15.09 -23.69 -32.79
N LEU A 316 -15.21 -22.45 -33.25
CA LEU A 316 -16.49 -21.72 -33.41
C LEU A 316 -17.55 -22.51 -34.19
N HIS A 317 -17.13 -23.35 -35.14
CA HIS A 317 -18.00 -24.15 -36.00
C HIS A 317 -18.22 -25.59 -35.52
N LYS A 318 -17.63 -26.01 -34.40
CA LYS A 318 -17.75 -27.37 -33.85
C LYS A 318 -18.68 -27.37 -32.63
N LYS A 319 -19.45 -28.46 -32.47
CA LYS A 319 -20.28 -28.68 -31.28
C LYS A 319 -19.41 -29.16 -30.12
N VAL A 320 -18.72 -28.22 -29.45
CA VAL A 320 -17.88 -28.49 -28.29
C VAL A 320 -18.28 -27.62 -27.10
N THR A 321 -18.03 -28.10 -25.89
CA THR A 321 -18.15 -27.31 -24.66
C THR A 321 -16.76 -26.87 -24.21
N VAL A 322 -16.61 -25.61 -23.82
CA VAL A 322 -15.33 -25.05 -23.36
C VAL A 322 -15.56 -24.31 -22.06
N SER A 323 -14.91 -24.76 -21.00
CA SER A 323 -15.06 -24.22 -19.63
C SER A 323 -13.70 -24.02 -18.97
N TRP A 324 -13.64 -23.17 -17.96
CA TRP A 324 -12.48 -23.04 -17.08
C TRP A 324 -12.71 -23.81 -15.78
N CYS A 325 -11.66 -24.40 -15.20
CA CYS A 325 -11.80 -25.23 -13.99
C CYS A 325 -12.46 -24.51 -12.81
N GLY A 326 -12.26 -23.20 -12.66
CA GLY A 326 -12.90 -22.41 -11.61
C GLY A 326 -14.42 -22.28 -11.76
N ASP A 327 -14.99 -22.50 -12.95
CA ASP A 327 -16.45 -22.58 -13.12
C ASP A 327 -17.02 -23.90 -12.61
N LEU A 328 -16.23 -24.97 -12.65
CA LEU A 328 -16.65 -26.33 -12.26
C LEU A 328 -16.57 -26.57 -10.76
N LEU A 329 -15.72 -25.82 -10.06
CA LEU A 329 -15.56 -25.88 -8.61
C LEU A 329 -16.52 -24.96 -7.85
N LYS A 330 -17.44 -24.29 -8.56
CA LYS A 330 -18.56 -23.56 -7.95
C LYS A 330 -19.61 -24.58 -7.47
N PRO A 331 -20.24 -24.40 -6.30
CA PRO A 331 -21.34 -25.27 -5.87
C PRO A 331 -22.43 -25.35 -6.94
N SER A 332 -22.88 -26.57 -7.26
CA SER A 332 -23.77 -26.91 -8.39
C SER A 332 -24.92 -25.90 -8.66
N GLU A 333 -25.09 -25.57 -9.95
CA GLU A 333 -25.95 -24.49 -10.48
C GLU A 333 -27.44 -24.57 -10.14
N LYS A 334 -27.97 -25.72 -9.66
CA LYS A 334 -29.35 -25.78 -9.16
C LYS A 334 -29.60 -24.86 -7.97
N LYS A 335 -28.57 -24.59 -7.15
CA LYS A 335 -28.64 -23.55 -6.10
C LYS A 335 -28.41 -22.15 -6.66
N ALA A 336 -27.55 -21.97 -7.67
CA ALA A 336 -27.20 -20.64 -8.20
C ALA A 336 -28.33 -19.99 -9.03
N GLU A 337 -29.11 -20.78 -9.78
CA GLU A 337 -30.28 -20.27 -10.52
C GLU A 337 -31.44 -19.89 -9.59
N GLN A 338 -31.63 -20.64 -8.50
CA GLN A 338 -32.54 -20.24 -7.42
C GLN A 338 -32.02 -19.00 -6.71
N VAL A 339 -30.73 -18.92 -6.40
CA VAL A 339 -30.11 -17.78 -5.70
C VAL A 339 -30.06 -16.53 -6.58
N SER A 340 -29.87 -16.62 -7.90
CA SER A 340 -29.91 -15.47 -8.81
C SER A 340 -31.34 -14.96 -9.02
N LYS A 341 -32.33 -15.85 -9.13
CA LYS A 341 -33.76 -15.46 -9.13
C LYS A 341 -34.19 -14.85 -7.80
N VAL A 342 -33.72 -15.40 -6.67
CA VAL A 342 -33.99 -14.87 -5.32
C VAL A 342 -33.27 -13.54 -5.08
N LYS A 343 -32.03 -13.36 -5.55
CA LYS A 343 -31.30 -12.09 -5.44
C LYS A 343 -31.87 -11.01 -6.35
N ARG A 344 -32.31 -11.37 -7.56
CA ARG A 344 -32.96 -10.43 -8.50
C ARG A 344 -34.33 -9.99 -7.99
N SER A 345 -35.12 -10.88 -7.37
CA SER A 345 -36.39 -10.50 -6.74
C SER A 345 -36.23 -9.64 -5.47
N GLN A 346 -35.03 -9.63 -4.86
CA GLN A 346 -34.68 -8.80 -3.70
C GLN A 346 -34.18 -7.39 -4.07
N VAL A 347 -33.91 -7.12 -5.36
CA VAL A 347 -33.50 -5.80 -5.86
C VAL A 347 -34.71 -5.12 -6.50
N ALA A 348 -35.05 -3.92 -6.04
CA ALA A 348 -36.14 -3.16 -6.66
C ALA A 348 -35.77 -2.76 -8.11
N ASP A 349 -36.68 -2.96 -9.07
CA ASP A 349 -36.49 -2.58 -10.47
C ASP A 349 -36.10 -1.10 -10.66
N ALA A 350 -36.60 -0.23 -9.77
CA ALA A 350 -36.22 1.18 -9.75
C ALA A 350 -34.74 1.39 -9.39
N THR A 351 -34.19 0.60 -8.47
CA THR A 351 -32.76 0.61 -8.12
C THR A 351 -31.92 0.15 -9.29
N LEU A 352 -32.28 -0.97 -9.92
CA LEU A 352 -31.54 -1.51 -11.05
C LEU A 352 -31.49 -0.54 -12.24
N ARG A 353 -32.61 0.14 -12.55
CA ARG A 353 -32.65 1.18 -13.60
C ARG A 353 -31.69 2.34 -13.32
N ARG A 354 -31.63 2.82 -12.06
CA ARG A 354 -30.72 3.88 -11.66
C ARG A 354 -29.26 3.43 -11.71
N ILE A 355 -28.97 2.18 -11.32
CA ILE A 355 -27.64 1.59 -11.47
C ILE A 355 -27.20 1.54 -12.93
N ASN A 356 -28.05 1.02 -13.81
CA ASN A 356 -27.74 0.93 -15.23
C ASN A 356 -27.57 2.32 -15.87
N THR A 357 -28.28 3.33 -15.38
CA THR A 357 -28.11 4.73 -15.80
C THR A 357 -26.74 5.28 -15.43
N VAL A 358 -26.26 4.97 -14.21
CA VAL A 358 -24.91 5.38 -13.76
C VAL A 358 -23.83 4.64 -14.55
N ILE A 359 -23.96 3.32 -14.71
CA ILE A 359 -23.02 2.52 -15.52
C ILE A 359 -22.98 3.07 -16.94
N SER A 360 -24.14 3.31 -17.57
CA SER A 360 -24.26 3.90 -18.90
C SER A 360 -23.53 5.25 -19.01
N ARG A 361 -23.71 6.14 -18.03
CA ARG A 361 -23.07 7.46 -18.00
C ARG A 361 -21.54 7.38 -17.88
N VAL A 362 -21.04 6.49 -17.03
CA VAL A 362 -19.58 6.34 -16.79
C VAL A 362 -18.89 5.60 -17.94
N THR A 363 -19.57 4.64 -18.57
CA THR A 363 -18.96 3.75 -19.56
C THR A 363 -19.25 4.12 -21.01
N GLY A 364 -20.34 4.85 -21.27
CA GLY A 364 -20.86 5.13 -22.61
C GLY A 364 -21.74 4.03 -23.22
N TYR A 365 -22.01 2.93 -22.50
CA TYR A 365 -22.93 1.89 -22.98
C TYR A 365 -24.37 2.40 -23.02
N SER A 366 -25.14 2.01 -24.03
CA SER A 366 -26.60 2.22 -24.04
C SER A 366 -27.25 1.40 -22.92
N ILE A 367 -28.17 2.01 -22.16
CA ILE A 367 -28.84 1.37 -21.00
C ILE A 367 -29.43 -0.01 -21.34
N GLU A 368 -29.98 -0.18 -22.55
CA GLU A 368 -30.57 -1.44 -23.05
C GLU A 368 -29.58 -2.60 -23.18
N LYS A 369 -28.27 -2.30 -23.22
CA LYS A 369 -27.21 -3.31 -23.33
C LYS A 369 -26.64 -3.75 -21.98
N ILE A 370 -27.06 -3.13 -20.88
CA ILE A 370 -26.56 -3.43 -19.53
C ILE A 370 -27.58 -4.34 -18.83
N ARG A 371 -27.19 -5.59 -18.59
CA ARG A 371 -28.03 -6.64 -17.98
C ARG A 371 -27.58 -6.91 -16.54
N PHE A 372 -28.50 -7.46 -15.75
CA PHE A 372 -28.24 -7.77 -14.33
C PHE A 372 -27.10 -8.78 -14.17
N GLU A 373 -26.96 -9.69 -15.13
CA GLU A 373 -25.96 -10.76 -15.10
C GLU A 373 -24.60 -10.34 -15.67
N ASP A 374 -24.50 -9.15 -16.29
CA ASP A 374 -23.28 -8.70 -16.97
C ASP A 374 -22.13 -8.56 -15.99
N LYS A 375 -21.00 -9.15 -16.34
CA LYS A 375 -19.74 -9.03 -15.61
C LYS A 375 -19.02 -7.74 -15.98
N PHE A 376 -18.52 -7.04 -14.96
CA PHE A 376 -17.83 -5.76 -15.13
C PHE A 376 -16.66 -5.86 -16.11
N GLN A 377 -15.74 -6.81 -15.91
CA GLN A 377 -14.55 -6.95 -16.76
C GLN A 377 -14.81 -7.73 -18.06
N GLU A 378 -15.56 -8.83 -18.00
CA GLU A 378 -15.72 -9.76 -19.13
C GLU A 378 -16.75 -9.28 -20.16
N ASP A 379 -17.90 -8.78 -19.70
CA ASP A 379 -19.03 -8.42 -20.58
C ASP A 379 -19.05 -6.92 -20.91
N LEU A 380 -18.64 -6.09 -19.94
CA LEU A 380 -18.66 -4.62 -20.08
C LEU A 380 -17.26 -3.99 -20.23
N GLY A 381 -16.17 -4.76 -20.14
CA GLY A 381 -14.81 -4.22 -20.30
C GLY A 381 -14.45 -3.10 -19.30
N ILE A 382 -15.09 -3.08 -18.13
CA ILE A 382 -14.91 -2.10 -17.06
C ILE A 382 -13.73 -2.57 -16.20
N ASP A 383 -12.64 -1.81 -16.22
CA ASP A 383 -11.45 -2.07 -15.40
C ASP A 383 -11.64 -1.65 -13.93
N SER A 384 -10.63 -1.88 -13.09
CA SER A 384 -10.66 -1.54 -11.66
C SER A 384 -10.83 -0.03 -11.41
N ILE A 385 -10.34 0.82 -12.31
CA ILE A 385 -10.45 2.28 -12.20
C ILE A 385 -11.90 2.69 -12.47
N LYS A 386 -12.50 2.22 -13.58
CA LYS A 386 -13.91 2.50 -13.90
C LYS A 386 -14.88 1.87 -12.90
N THR A 387 -14.53 0.73 -12.31
CA THR A 387 -15.33 0.10 -11.24
C THR A 387 -15.39 0.98 -10.00
N LEU A 388 -14.28 1.64 -9.65
CA LEU A 388 -14.24 2.63 -8.58
C LEU A 388 -15.08 3.87 -8.95
N GLU A 389 -14.98 4.38 -10.18
CA GLU A 389 -15.81 5.52 -10.65
C GLU A 389 -17.31 5.22 -10.57
N ILE A 390 -17.74 4.04 -11.03
CA ILE A 390 -19.14 3.59 -10.94
C ILE A 390 -19.59 3.50 -9.48
N SER A 391 -18.74 2.96 -8.61
CA SER A 391 -19.05 2.84 -7.18
C SER A 391 -19.26 4.21 -6.52
N LEU A 392 -18.44 5.20 -6.86
CA LEU A 392 -18.55 6.56 -6.34
C LEU A 392 -19.82 7.27 -6.83
N GLU A 393 -20.15 7.13 -8.11
CA GLU A 393 -21.38 7.73 -8.65
C GLU A 393 -22.64 7.08 -8.09
N LEU A 394 -22.62 5.77 -7.82
CA LEU A 394 -23.72 5.07 -7.16
C LEU A 394 -23.88 5.47 -5.69
N GLN A 395 -22.79 5.72 -4.97
CA GLN A 395 -22.87 6.25 -3.61
C GLN A 395 -23.59 7.60 -3.59
N LYS A 396 -23.29 8.50 -4.54
CA LYS A 396 -24.00 9.78 -4.66
C LYS A 396 -25.46 9.59 -5.05
N GLU A 397 -25.73 8.78 -6.08
CA GLU A 397 -27.07 8.54 -6.62
C GLU A 397 -28.03 7.97 -5.55
N PHE A 398 -27.52 7.12 -4.67
CA PHE A 398 -28.29 6.45 -3.61
C PHE A 398 -28.05 7.02 -2.21
N GLN A 399 -27.30 8.11 -2.08
CA GLN A 399 -26.95 8.76 -0.80
C GLN A 399 -26.35 7.78 0.22
N LEU A 400 -25.47 6.89 -0.23
CA LEU A 400 -24.79 5.91 0.61
C LEU A 400 -23.46 6.48 1.15
N PRO A 401 -22.95 6.04 2.31
CA PRO A 401 -21.69 6.53 2.86
C PRO A 401 -20.51 6.06 2.00
N GLN A 402 -19.40 6.81 2.00
CA GLN A 402 -18.23 6.54 1.14
C GLN A 402 -17.64 5.13 1.30
N SER A 403 -17.84 4.50 2.47
CA SER A 403 -17.38 3.13 2.76
C SER A 403 -18.34 2.02 2.29
N ALA A 404 -19.55 2.35 1.82
CA ALA A 404 -20.61 1.38 1.53
C ALA A 404 -20.34 0.47 0.31
N LEU A 405 -19.61 1.00 -0.67
CA LEU A 405 -19.23 0.31 -1.91
C LEU A 405 -17.70 0.21 -2.05
N GLY A 406 -17.02 -0.05 -0.93
CA GLY A 406 -15.55 -0.08 -0.85
C GLY A 406 -14.87 -1.25 -1.60
N PRO A 407 -13.54 -1.18 -1.80
CA PRO A 407 -12.76 -2.14 -2.60
C PRO A 407 -12.58 -3.53 -1.94
N SER A 408 -13.12 -3.76 -0.75
CA SER A 408 -12.98 -5.00 0.03
C SER A 408 -13.72 -6.20 -0.57
N SER A 409 -14.43 -6.03 -1.68
CA SER A 409 -14.92 -7.12 -2.52
C SER A 409 -14.90 -6.67 -3.98
N PRO A 410 -14.12 -7.32 -4.88
CA PRO A 410 -14.18 -6.99 -6.28
C PRO A 410 -15.55 -7.40 -6.81
N MET A 411 -16.44 -6.42 -6.96
CA MET A 411 -17.77 -6.64 -7.53
C MET A 411 -17.61 -7.15 -8.96
N ARG A 412 -18.14 -8.34 -9.24
CA ARG A 412 -17.90 -9.03 -10.51
C ARG A 412 -19.02 -8.77 -11.50
N THR A 413 -20.24 -8.50 -11.04
CA THR A 413 -21.44 -8.30 -11.88
C THR A 413 -22.29 -7.10 -11.49
N VAL A 414 -23.13 -6.62 -12.43
CA VAL A 414 -24.14 -5.58 -12.18
C VAL A 414 -25.12 -5.99 -11.08
N GLY A 415 -25.48 -7.27 -11.02
CA GLY A 415 -26.40 -7.81 -10.03
C GLY A 415 -25.83 -7.88 -8.62
N GLU A 416 -24.54 -8.20 -8.47
CA GLU A 416 -23.85 -8.13 -7.16
C GLU A 416 -23.78 -6.71 -6.64
N LEU A 417 -23.45 -5.75 -7.52
CA LEU A 417 -23.47 -4.33 -7.18
C LEU A 417 -24.87 -3.86 -6.82
N ALA A 418 -25.90 -4.30 -7.54
CA ALA A 418 -27.29 -3.94 -7.25
C ALA A 418 -27.80 -4.52 -5.93
N PHE A 419 -27.41 -5.76 -5.62
CA PHE A 419 -27.70 -6.36 -4.33
C PHE A 419 -27.00 -5.63 -3.18
N GLN A 420 -25.74 -5.25 -3.38
CA GLN A 420 -24.98 -4.50 -2.40
C GLN A 420 -25.59 -3.11 -2.17
N VAL A 421 -25.93 -2.37 -3.23
CA VAL A 421 -26.62 -1.08 -3.13
C VAL A 421 -27.94 -1.23 -2.38
N GLU A 422 -28.76 -2.24 -2.67
CA GLU A 422 -30.05 -2.42 -2.00
C GLU A 422 -29.90 -2.85 -0.53
N SER A 423 -28.90 -3.69 -0.23
CA SER A 423 -28.52 -4.05 1.14
C SER A 423 -28.08 -2.82 1.94
N GLN A 424 -27.23 -1.98 1.35
CA GLN A 424 -26.78 -0.74 1.99
C GLN A 424 -27.94 0.26 2.12
N LYS A 425 -28.82 0.41 1.13
CA LYS A 425 -30.03 1.22 1.26
C LYS A 425 -30.94 0.75 2.40
N LYS A 426 -31.05 -0.55 2.66
CA LYS A 426 -31.79 -1.06 3.84
C LYS A 426 -31.05 -0.78 5.14
N LYS A 427 -29.73 -0.95 5.15
CA LYS A 427 -28.85 -0.70 6.30
C LYS A 427 -28.81 0.77 6.71
N TRP A 428 -28.98 1.69 5.76
CA TRP A 428 -28.80 3.12 5.96
C TRP A 428 -30.03 3.99 5.62
N GLY A 429 -31.13 3.39 5.13
CA GLY A 429 -32.28 4.08 4.54
C GLY A 429 -33.17 4.89 5.51
N SER A 430 -32.75 5.05 6.76
CA SER A 430 -33.40 5.91 7.75
C SER A 430 -32.43 6.78 8.56
N SER A 431 -31.10 6.65 8.35
CA SER A 431 -30.08 7.26 9.22
C SER A 431 -29.13 8.24 8.52
N LEU A 432 -29.32 8.55 7.23
CA LEU A 432 -28.37 9.35 6.45
C LEU A 432 -28.80 10.80 6.14
N GLU A 433 -29.65 11.40 6.97
CA GLU A 433 -29.71 12.87 7.01
C GLU A 433 -28.60 13.50 7.86
N ALA A 434 -27.78 12.72 8.59
CA ALA A 434 -26.94 13.25 9.67
C ALA A 434 -25.43 12.98 9.58
N ASN A 435 -24.84 12.72 8.40
CA ASN A 435 -23.38 12.85 8.24
C ASN A 435 -23.03 13.71 7.02
N LYS A 436 -23.52 14.96 7.04
CA LYS A 436 -22.86 16.03 6.30
C LYS A 436 -21.51 16.26 6.97
N THR A 437 -20.46 15.61 6.50
CA THR A 437 -19.10 16.12 6.73
C THR A 437 -19.11 17.59 6.31
N LYS A 438 -18.88 18.51 7.25
CA LYS A 438 -18.72 19.92 6.90
C LYS A 438 -17.52 20.00 5.95
N PRO A 439 -17.60 20.78 4.86
CA PRO A 439 -16.48 20.92 3.93
C PRO A 439 -15.24 21.42 4.67
N ALA A 440 -14.10 20.82 4.34
CA ALA A 440 -12.78 21.20 4.82
C ALA A 440 -12.58 22.72 4.72
N LYS A 441 -12.21 23.37 5.83
CA LYS A 441 -11.94 24.81 5.85
C LYS A 441 -10.48 25.05 5.50
N PHE A 442 -10.21 25.67 4.35
CA PHE A 442 -8.85 26.05 3.97
C PHE A 442 -8.49 27.42 4.53
N LEU A 443 -7.24 27.58 4.94
CA LEU A 443 -6.65 28.85 5.37
C LEU A 443 -5.29 29.07 4.69
N LEU A 444 -4.87 30.33 4.65
CA LEU A 444 -3.52 30.70 4.28
C LEU A 444 -2.64 30.76 5.53
N TYR A 445 -1.44 30.21 5.41
CA TYR A 445 -0.45 30.12 6.48
C TYR A 445 0.86 30.79 6.07
N LYS A 446 1.51 31.41 7.05
CA LYS A 446 2.91 31.86 6.95
C LYS A 446 3.80 31.03 7.85
N ARG A 447 5.02 30.80 7.38
CA ARG A 447 6.11 30.17 8.12
C ARG A 447 6.70 31.17 9.11
N VAL A 448 6.58 30.90 10.40
CA VAL A 448 7.06 31.76 11.49
C VAL A 448 8.03 30.96 12.35
N TRP A 449 9.17 31.54 12.67
CA TRP A 449 10.13 30.94 13.60
C TRP A 449 9.83 31.42 15.01
N ARG A 450 9.38 30.53 15.90
CA ARG A 450 9.11 30.86 17.30
C ARG A 450 10.27 30.45 18.18
N GLU A 451 10.72 31.36 19.04
CA GLU A 451 11.72 31.05 20.08
C GLU A 451 11.15 29.99 21.04
N LYS A 452 11.96 28.99 21.35
CA LYS A 452 11.67 27.94 22.33
C LYS A 452 12.90 27.76 23.22
N GLU A 453 12.69 27.31 24.44
CA GLU A 453 13.81 27.00 25.34
C GLU A 453 14.68 25.87 24.76
N ILE A 454 15.98 25.96 25.03
CA ILE A 454 16.93 24.89 24.73
C ILE A 454 16.69 23.79 25.76
N ARG A 455 16.28 22.62 25.29
CA ARG A 455 15.94 21.51 26.19
C ARG A 455 17.21 20.97 26.89
N PRO A 456 17.14 20.61 28.18
CA PRO A 456 18.21 19.88 28.85
C PRO A 456 18.35 18.48 28.26
N VAL A 457 19.58 18.00 28.10
CA VAL A 457 19.88 16.65 27.61
C VAL A 457 20.23 15.77 28.79
N MET A 458 19.59 14.60 28.93
CA MET A 458 20.11 13.56 29.84
C MET A 458 21.43 13.01 29.29
N PRO A 459 22.45 12.77 30.13
CA PRO A 459 23.72 12.21 29.68
C PRO A 459 23.51 10.86 28.98
N PHE A 460 24.19 10.67 27.85
CA PHE A 460 24.11 9.46 27.03
C PHE A 460 24.90 8.30 27.68
N SER A 461 24.41 7.07 27.52
CA SER A 461 25.19 5.85 27.74
C SER A 461 26.09 5.59 26.52
N PRO A 462 27.41 5.37 26.68
CA PRO A 462 28.35 5.25 25.57
C PRO A 462 28.04 4.00 24.70
N GLY A 463 27.35 4.19 23.57
CA GLY A 463 26.91 3.09 22.70
C GLY A 463 26.28 3.47 21.35
N ASP A 464 25.59 4.60 21.21
CA ASP A 464 24.98 4.98 19.92
C ASP A 464 26.00 5.64 18.98
N ASN A 465 26.53 4.84 18.05
CA ASN A 465 27.31 5.37 16.95
C ASN A 465 26.38 6.17 16.01
N ALA A 466 26.67 7.44 15.70
CA ALA A 466 25.96 8.20 14.66
C ALA A 466 26.84 8.31 13.40
N ALA A 467 26.26 8.17 12.21
CA ALA A 467 26.99 8.35 10.96
C ALA A 467 26.93 9.81 10.49
N TRP A 468 27.99 10.58 10.75
CA TRP A 468 28.13 11.94 10.21
C TRP A 468 28.66 11.91 8.77
N ILE A 469 27.92 12.53 7.85
CA ILE A 469 28.19 12.50 6.41
C ILE A 469 28.17 13.93 5.90
N SER A 470 29.33 14.42 5.50
CA SER A 470 29.48 15.76 4.95
C SER A 470 29.19 15.75 3.46
N ILE A 471 28.18 16.51 3.02
CA ILE A 471 27.84 16.65 1.61
C ILE A 471 28.77 17.71 1.00
N LYS A 472 29.71 17.24 0.19
CA LYS A 472 30.70 18.06 -0.52
C LYS A 472 30.13 18.58 -1.84
N LYS A 473 30.83 19.54 -2.46
CA LYS A 473 30.41 20.22 -3.70
C LYS A 473 30.22 19.28 -4.89
N ASP A 474 30.95 18.17 -4.93
CA ASP A 474 30.85 17.12 -5.95
C ASP A 474 29.67 16.17 -5.75
N LEU A 475 28.94 16.30 -4.62
CA LEU A 475 27.80 15.47 -4.22
C LEU A 475 28.09 13.96 -4.20
N ASN A 476 29.36 13.54 -4.15
CA ASN A 476 29.72 12.13 -4.07
C ASN A 476 29.63 11.66 -2.61
N ILE A 477 28.53 11.00 -2.28
CA ILE A 477 28.26 10.47 -0.94
C ILE A 477 28.61 8.99 -0.83
N LEU A 478 28.66 8.23 -1.92
CA LEU A 478 28.88 6.77 -1.88
C LEU A 478 30.16 6.38 -1.14
N SER A 479 31.26 7.12 -1.36
CA SER A 479 32.54 6.85 -0.70
C SER A 479 32.49 7.01 0.83
N GLU A 480 31.63 7.89 1.34
CA GLU A 480 31.42 8.11 2.77
C GLU A 480 30.57 6.97 3.42
N PHE A 481 29.81 6.22 2.61
CA PHE A 481 29.01 5.06 3.04
C PHE A 481 29.71 3.71 2.81
N GLN A 482 30.59 3.57 1.80
CA GLN A 482 31.22 2.29 1.41
C GLN A 482 32.07 1.62 2.50
N ASN A 483 32.57 2.38 3.48
CA ASN A 483 33.36 1.85 4.60
C ASN A 483 32.52 1.42 5.82
N ARG A 484 31.18 1.44 5.73
CA ARG A 484 30.27 1.15 6.86
C ARG A 484 29.41 -0.07 6.52
N SER A 485 29.68 -1.20 7.17
CA SER A 485 29.04 -2.50 6.86
C SER A 485 27.53 -2.54 7.11
N LYS A 486 27.02 -1.69 8.01
CA LYS A 486 25.62 -1.23 8.14
C LYS A 486 25.66 0.16 8.78
N LEU A 487 24.81 1.08 8.34
CA LEU A 487 24.65 2.33 9.09
C LEU A 487 24.03 2.02 10.44
N THR A 488 24.39 2.85 11.40
CA THR A 488 23.83 2.86 12.72
C THR A 488 22.38 3.34 12.66
N SER A 489 21.65 3.25 13.78
CA SER A 489 20.27 3.76 13.88
C SER A 489 20.11 5.24 13.50
N LYS A 490 21.20 6.00 13.29
CA LYS A 490 21.18 7.45 13.04
C LYS A 490 22.21 7.94 12.02
N VAL A 491 21.75 8.73 11.05
CA VAL A 491 22.52 9.35 9.97
C VAL A 491 22.38 10.88 10.02
N ILE A 492 23.50 11.58 9.97
CA ILE A 492 23.55 13.05 9.96
C ILE A 492 24.10 13.50 8.60
N LEU A 493 23.26 14.19 7.82
CA LEU A 493 23.60 14.75 6.52
C LEU A 493 23.97 16.23 6.68
N ASP A 494 25.26 16.51 6.71
CA ASP A 494 25.79 17.86 6.87
C ASP A 494 25.92 18.56 5.51
N CYS A 495 24.94 19.41 5.21
CA CYS A 495 24.84 20.25 4.03
C CYS A 495 25.55 21.60 4.18
N SER A 496 26.23 21.87 5.30
CA SER A 496 26.77 23.21 5.60
C SER A 496 27.91 23.66 4.68
N ALA A 497 28.47 22.76 3.86
CA ALA A 497 29.48 23.08 2.84
C ALA A 497 28.88 23.50 1.48
N MET A 498 27.56 23.41 1.30
CA MET A 498 26.89 23.72 0.03
C MET A 498 26.71 25.22 -0.16
N GLU A 499 27.22 25.75 -1.28
CA GLU A 499 27.19 27.18 -1.57
C GLU A 499 26.16 27.61 -2.64
N GLN A 500 25.48 28.77 -2.48
CA GLN A 500 24.43 29.22 -3.40
C GLN A 500 24.90 29.46 -4.84
N ASN A 501 26.13 29.95 -5.01
CA ASN A 501 26.77 30.15 -6.31
C ASN A 501 27.06 28.84 -7.06
N LEU A 502 26.86 27.67 -6.43
CA LEU A 502 26.98 26.37 -7.08
C LEU A 502 25.75 25.98 -7.90
N PHE A 503 24.59 26.61 -7.70
CA PHE A 503 23.33 26.23 -8.36
C PHE A 503 23.21 26.80 -9.78
N THR A 504 24.22 26.54 -10.60
CA THR A 504 24.17 26.79 -12.04
C THR A 504 23.15 25.86 -12.70
N SER A 505 22.76 26.19 -13.94
CA SER A 505 21.83 25.38 -14.71
C SER A 505 22.36 23.97 -14.96
N ASP A 506 23.66 23.81 -15.20
CA ASP A 506 24.31 22.50 -15.35
C ASP A 506 24.28 21.69 -14.04
N PHE A 507 24.53 22.35 -12.91
CA PHE A 507 24.46 21.70 -11.61
C PHE A 507 23.05 21.19 -11.29
N ILE A 508 22.03 21.99 -11.58
CA ILE A 508 20.62 21.58 -11.43
C ILE A 508 20.28 20.45 -12.41
N ARG A 509 20.79 20.53 -13.64
CA ARG A 509 20.49 19.58 -14.72
C ARG A 509 21.13 18.21 -14.47
N ASP A 510 22.37 18.17 -13.99
CA ASP A 510 23.19 16.96 -14.00
C ASP A 510 23.63 16.50 -12.60
N SER A 511 24.10 17.40 -11.74
CA SER A 511 24.66 17.02 -10.43
C SER A 511 23.59 16.57 -9.43
N ILE A 512 22.46 17.27 -9.33
CA ILE A 512 21.39 16.91 -8.38
C ILE A 512 20.71 15.56 -8.72
N PRO A 513 20.34 15.26 -9.98
CA PRO A 513 19.83 13.93 -10.33
C PRO A 513 20.83 12.82 -10.00
N THR A 514 22.13 13.07 -10.17
CA THR A 514 23.19 12.13 -9.78
C THR A 514 23.21 11.89 -8.27
N PHE A 515 23.01 12.92 -7.46
CA PHE A 515 22.87 12.78 -6.01
C PHE A 515 21.66 11.92 -5.61
N PHE A 516 20.50 12.11 -6.24
CA PHE A 516 19.34 11.23 -6.01
C PHE A 516 19.64 9.78 -6.39
N ASN A 517 20.32 9.54 -7.53
CA ASN A 517 20.68 8.19 -7.94
C ASN A 517 21.60 7.50 -6.92
N GLN A 518 22.57 8.21 -6.34
CA GLN A 518 23.42 7.66 -5.28
C GLN A 518 22.58 7.25 -4.04
N ILE A 519 21.60 8.05 -3.64
CA ILE A 519 20.68 7.65 -2.55
C ILE A 519 19.86 6.43 -2.96
N GLN A 520 19.42 6.35 -4.21
CA GLN A 520 18.69 5.19 -4.73
C GLN A 520 19.54 3.91 -4.65
N GLU A 521 20.84 4.00 -4.95
CA GLU A 521 21.80 2.89 -4.80
C GLU A 521 21.94 2.47 -3.33
N LEU A 522 22.09 3.43 -2.41
CA LEU A 522 22.16 3.15 -0.97
C LEU A 522 20.90 2.47 -0.43
N LEU A 523 19.73 2.84 -0.96
CA LEU A 523 18.46 2.19 -0.63
C LEU A 523 18.39 0.76 -1.18
N ARG A 524 18.86 0.52 -2.41
CA ARG A 524 18.90 -0.84 -3.01
C ARG A 524 19.89 -1.74 -2.30
N ALA A 525 21.01 -1.19 -1.86
CA ALA A 525 22.02 -1.89 -1.07
C ALA A 525 21.61 -2.06 0.42
N ASN A 526 20.40 -1.64 0.81
CA ASN A 526 19.90 -1.69 2.20
C ASN A 526 20.86 -1.03 3.21
N VAL A 527 21.59 -0.01 2.78
CA VAL A 527 22.45 0.79 3.66
C VAL A 527 21.60 1.73 4.52
N ILE A 528 20.51 2.27 3.94
CA ILE A 528 19.44 3.01 4.66
C ILE A 528 18.21 2.08 4.77
N THR A 529 17.88 1.63 5.97
CA THR A 529 16.78 0.67 6.25
C THR A 529 15.60 1.31 7.00
N SER A 530 14.48 0.56 7.12
CA SER A 530 13.43 0.89 8.09
C SER A 530 14.05 1.08 9.49
N GLY A 531 13.59 2.09 10.22
CA GLY A 531 14.10 2.49 11.53
C GLY A 531 15.31 3.44 11.51
N THR A 532 15.92 3.73 10.36
CA THR A 532 17.04 4.69 10.28
C THR A 532 16.53 6.09 10.62
N GLU A 533 17.20 6.82 11.51
CA GLU A 533 16.95 8.24 11.78
C GLU A 533 17.82 9.11 10.86
N VAL A 534 17.24 10.12 10.22
CA VAL A 534 17.99 11.05 9.34
C VAL A 534 17.86 12.47 9.88
N THR A 535 18.99 13.13 10.13
CA THR A 535 19.02 14.55 10.48
C THR A 535 19.82 15.33 9.45
N VAL A 536 19.21 16.38 8.89
CA VAL A 536 19.85 17.28 7.93
C VAL A 536 20.35 18.51 8.67
N VAL A 537 21.62 18.86 8.49
CA VAL A 537 22.29 19.95 9.19
C VAL A 537 22.81 20.97 8.17
N GLY A 538 22.60 22.27 8.38
CA GLY A 538 22.96 23.30 7.38
C GLY A 538 23.13 24.73 7.93
N LEU A 539 23.68 25.65 7.12
CA LEU A 539 23.88 27.07 7.48
C LEU A 539 22.68 27.94 7.05
N PHE A 540 22.40 29.05 7.75
CA PHE A 540 21.26 29.93 7.42
C PHE A 540 21.28 30.52 6.01
N GLU A 541 22.45 30.87 5.49
CA GLU A 541 22.56 31.72 4.30
C GLU A 541 22.55 30.97 2.96
N LYS A 542 22.37 29.64 2.95
CA LYS A 542 22.44 28.84 1.70
C LYS A 542 21.46 27.65 1.68
N ASN A 543 20.14 27.89 1.73
CA ASN A 543 19.16 26.89 2.18
C ASN A 543 18.14 26.36 1.14
N GLY A 544 18.44 26.44 -0.15
CA GLY A 544 17.72 25.61 -1.14
C GLY A 544 17.99 24.11 -0.97
N PHE A 545 19.26 23.75 -0.71
CA PHE A 545 19.71 22.36 -0.76
C PHE A 545 19.35 21.55 0.49
N SER A 546 19.57 22.09 1.70
CA SER A 546 19.13 21.44 2.95
C SER A 546 17.62 21.20 2.93
N ASN A 547 16.83 22.20 2.54
CA ASN A 547 15.38 22.09 2.47
C ASN A 547 14.91 21.05 1.44
N MET A 548 15.61 20.96 0.30
CA MET A 548 15.42 19.90 -0.69
C MET A 548 15.67 18.51 -0.08
N VAL A 549 16.81 18.31 0.58
CA VAL A 549 17.18 17.02 1.20
C VAL A 549 16.20 16.64 2.31
N THR A 550 15.86 17.58 3.20
CA THR A 550 14.87 17.37 4.27
C THR A 550 13.53 16.92 3.69
N THR A 551 13.03 17.62 2.68
CA THR A 551 11.74 17.30 2.05
C THR A 551 11.78 15.95 1.33
N PHE A 552 12.88 15.67 0.64
CA PHE A 552 13.11 14.38 -0.02
C PHE A 552 12.98 13.22 0.98
N PHE A 553 13.67 13.31 2.13
CA PHE A 553 13.61 12.28 3.16
C PHE A 553 12.24 12.23 3.88
N ARG A 554 11.52 13.35 4.04
CA ARG A 554 10.15 13.36 4.57
C ARG A 554 9.18 12.56 3.69
N SER A 555 9.30 12.69 2.37
CA SER A 555 8.52 11.87 1.44
C SER A 555 8.99 10.42 1.44
N LEU A 556 10.31 10.18 1.44
CA LEU A 556 10.87 8.83 1.47
C LEU A 556 10.49 8.05 2.73
N LYS A 557 10.38 8.72 3.88
CA LYS A 557 9.87 8.17 5.15
C LYS A 557 8.49 7.52 5.00
N LYS A 558 7.65 8.03 4.09
CA LYS A 558 6.32 7.46 3.81
C LYS A 558 6.37 6.22 2.88
N GLU A 559 7.53 5.91 2.31
CA GLU A 559 7.75 4.76 1.42
C GLU A 559 8.61 3.67 2.04
N ASN A 560 9.53 4.06 2.92
CA ASN A 560 10.47 3.23 3.66
C ASN A 560 10.47 3.83 5.06
N GLU A 561 10.06 3.07 6.09
CA GLU A 561 9.77 3.52 7.47
C GLU A 561 11.01 4.11 8.20
N VAL A 562 11.60 5.15 7.65
CA VAL A 562 12.63 5.98 8.28
C VAL A 562 12.01 6.61 9.51
N ALA A 563 12.66 6.48 10.67
CA ALA A 563 12.02 6.81 11.94
C ALA A 563 11.76 8.33 12.08
N PHE A 564 12.76 9.17 11.77
CA PHE A 564 12.69 10.63 11.95
C PHE A 564 13.43 11.38 10.86
N VAL A 565 12.90 12.54 10.46
CA VAL A 565 13.52 13.49 9.54
C VAL A 565 13.46 14.90 10.12
N SER A 566 14.58 15.35 10.67
CA SER A 566 14.73 16.69 11.23
C SER A 566 15.69 17.56 10.43
N GLU A 567 15.47 18.87 10.45
CA GLU A 567 16.37 19.87 9.86
C GLU A 567 16.89 20.78 10.97
N ILE A 568 18.20 20.94 11.08
CA ILE A 568 18.85 21.81 12.04
C ILE A 568 19.70 22.84 11.28
N LEU A 569 19.28 24.10 11.34
CA LEU A 569 19.95 25.22 10.70
C LEU A 569 20.64 26.12 11.73
N PHE A 570 21.87 26.56 11.45
CA PHE A 570 22.63 27.43 12.33
C PHE A 570 23.32 28.58 11.58
N GLU A 571 23.66 29.67 12.29
CA GLU A 571 24.15 30.91 11.66
C GLU A 571 25.57 30.82 11.17
N LYS A 572 26.44 30.28 12.02
CA LYS A 572 27.87 30.17 11.78
C LYS A 572 28.44 29.01 12.58
N ARG A 573 29.57 28.48 12.11
CA ARG A 573 30.30 27.44 12.84
C ARG A 573 31.02 28.07 14.04
N ASP A 574 30.42 27.96 15.22
CA ASP A 574 31.01 28.35 16.50
C ASP A 574 30.67 27.32 17.60
N GLU A 575 31.39 27.38 18.73
CA GLU A 575 31.23 26.40 19.82
C GLU A 575 29.84 26.44 20.47
N ILE A 576 29.18 27.61 20.49
CA ILE A 576 27.83 27.75 21.06
C ILE A 576 26.81 27.01 20.19
N ASN A 577 26.83 27.25 18.88
CA ASN A 577 25.97 26.56 17.92
C ASN A 577 26.27 25.07 17.89
N LYS A 578 27.55 24.68 17.94
CA LYS A 578 27.94 23.26 18.02
C LYS A 578 27.31 22.57 19.24
N GLN A 579 27.38 23.17 20.43
CA GLN A 579 26.76 22.61 21.63
C GLN A 579 25.24 22.46 21.48
N ILE A 580 24.55 23.45 20.91
CA ILE A 580 23.09 23.41 20.73
C ILE A 580 22.71 22.38 19.64
N VAL A 581 23.40 22.36 18.50
CA VAL A 581 23.20 21.35 17.44
C VAL A 581 23.39 19.95 18.01
N THR A 582 24.46 19.72 18.80
CA THR A 582 24.68 18.44 19.47
C THR A 582 23.50 18.05 20.35
N LYS A 583 22.91 18.97 21.11
CA LYS A 583 21.72 18.67 21.92
C LYS A 583 20.49 18.33 21.07
N GLU A 584 20.25 19.08 19.99
CA GLU A 584 19.11 18.86 19.09
C GLU A 584 19.21 17.55 18.31
N LEU A 585 20.42 17.11 17.96
CA LEU A 585 20.63 15.84 17.27
C LEU A 585 20.00 14.67 18.02
N PHE A 586 19.87 14.73 19.35
CA PHE A 586 19.31 13.62 20.14
C PHE A 586 17.78 13.65 20.26
N LEU A 587 17.11 14.70 19.76
CA LEU A 587 15.65 14.77 19.78
C LEU A 587 15.05 13.95 18.63
N LYS A 588 14.13 13.06 18.96
CA LYS A 588 13.39 12.22 18.02
C LYS A 588 12.08 12.89 17.61
N GLU A 589 12.19 14.05 16.98
CA GLU A 589 11.04 14.86 16.55
C GLU A 589 11.20 15.31 15.10
N ASP A 590 10.14 15.19 14.30
CA ASP A 590 10.10 15.74 12.93
C ASP A 590 9.89 17.26 13.01
N GLN A 591 10.98 18.01 13.24
CA GLN A 591 10.96 19.47 13.34
C GLN A 591 12.01 20.14 12.45
N ASN A 592 11.68 21.36 12.03
CA ASN A 592 12.65 22.30 11.47
C ASN A 592 13.09 23.24 12.60
N VAL A 593 14.39 23.20 12.92
CA VAL A 593 15.01 23.94 14.01
C VAL A 593 16.03 24.94 13.45
N ARG A 594 16.05 26.13 14.05
CA ARG A 594 16.91 27.25 13.69
C ARG A 594 17.61 27.73 14.96
N ILE A 595 18.94 27.73 14.96
CA ILE A 595 19.77 28.20 16.06
C ILE A 595 20.43 29.53 15.66
N ARG A 596 20.00 30.63 16.26
CA ARG A 596 20.47 31.99 15.95
C ARG A 596 20.81 32.72 17.23
N ASN A 597 21.98 33.39 17.28
CA ASN A 597 22.44 34.12 18.46
C ASN A 597 22.35 33.29 19.76
N GLY A 598 22.69 31.99 19.70
CA GLY A 598 22.62 31.08 20.85
C GLY A 598 21.20 30.74 21.33
N LYS A 599 20.16 31.05 20.55
CA LYS A 599 18.76 30.76 20.86
C LYS A 599 18.18 29.73 19.89
N ARG A 600 17.27 28.89 20.38
CA ARG A 600 16.56 27.86 19.62
C ARG A 600 15.22 28.41 19.10
N PHE A 601 14.97 28.23 17.82
CA PHE A 601 13.70 28.55 17.17
C PHE A 601 13.16 27.31 16.46
N VAL A 602 11.84 27.11 16.54
CA VAL A 602 11.14 26.04 15.82
C VAL A 602 10.24 26.68 14.77
N LEU A 603 10.18 26.07 13.59
CA LEU A 603 9.26 26.47 12.54
C LEU A 603 7.83 26.13 12.94
N GLU A 604 6.96 27.13 12.94
CA GLU A 604 5.52 27.00 13.13
C GLU A 604 4.79 27.59 11.92
N LEU A 605 3.60 27.08 11.63
CA LEU A 605 2.71 27.63 10.61
C LEU A 605 1.61 28.43 11.31
N LYS A 606 1.55 29.73 11.03
CA LYS A 606 0.56 30.65 11.62
C LYS A 606 -0.47 31.06 10.57
N PRO A 607 -1.79 30.97 10.86
CA PRO A 607 -2.82 31.53 9.99
C PRO A 607 -2.54 32.99 9.69
N VAL A 608 -2.85 33.41 8.47
CA VAL A 608 -2.71 34.80 8.07
C VAL A 608 -3.98 35.57 8.42
N GLU A 609 -3.82 36.66 9.17
CA GLU A 609 -4.89 37.59 9.55
C GLU A 609 -4.64 38.95 8.88
N GLY A 610 -5.53 39.36 7.96
CA GLY A 610 -5.55 40.72 7.38
C GLY A 610 -4.41 41.08 6.41
N SER A 611 -4.65 42.12 5.59
CA SER A 611 -3.77 42.60 4.52
C SER A 611 -2.83 43.72 4.98
N SER A 612 -1.54 43.62 4.63
CA SER A 612 -0.56 44.71 4.87
C SER A 612 0.52 44.85 3.79
N GLY A 613 0.39 44.16 2.66
CA GLY A 613 1.36 44.15 1.56
C GLY A 613 0.85 44.81 0.27
N LYS A 614 1.80 45.14 -0.61
CA LYS A 614 1.55 45.74 -1.93
C LYS A 614 0.71 44.78 -2.79
N SER A 615 -0.39 45.27 -3.35
CA SER A 615 -1.29 44.48 -4.20
C SER A 615 -0.65 44.08 -5.53
N ILE A 616 -1.09 42.95 -6.09
CA ILE A 616 -0.87 42.61 -7.51
C ILE A 616 -1.43 43.75 -8.37
N PRO A 617 -0.81 44.10 -9.52
CA PRO A 617 -1.36 45.10 -10.44
C PRO A 617 -2.84 44.83 -10.79
N LEU A 618 -3.60 45.87 -11.15
CA LEU A 618 -5.02 45.73 -11.50
C LEU A 618 -5.25 45.41 -13.00
N GLY A 619 -4.20 45.51 -13.81
CA GLY A 619 -4.19 45.28 -15.25
C GLY A 619 -2.76 45.35 -15.79
N GLY A 620 -2.56 44.89 -17.03
CA GLY A 620 -1.25 44.88 -17.67
C GLY A 620 -0.98 43.65 -18.55
N ASN A 621 0.30 43.41 -18.83
CA ASN A 621 0.76 42.20 -19.53
C ASN A 621 1.11 41.10 -18.51
N LEU A 622 0.39 39.99 -18.58
CA LEU A 622 0.58 38.80 -17.76
C LEU A 622 1.28 37.71 -18.57
N VAL A 623 2.43 37.23 -18.09
CA VAL A 623 3.09 36.03 -18.63
C VAL A 623 2.83 34.84 -17.72
N VAL A 624 2.37 33.71 -18.29
CA VAL A 624 2.12 32.46 -17.56
C VAL A 624 2.91 31.31 -18.18
N ILE A 625 3.90 30.81 -17.44
CA ILE A 625 4.71 29.66 -17.85
C ILE A 625 4.04 28.39 -17.32
N GLY A 626 3.56 27.52 -18.23
CA GLY A 626 2.79 26.33 -17.87
C GLY A 626 1.28 26.57 -17.67
N GLY A 627 0.71 27.60 -18.32
CA GLY A 627 -0.67 28.06 -18.13
C GLY A 627 -1.76 27.39 -19.00
N ALA A 628 -1.40 26.55 -19.97
CA ALA A 628 -2.36 26.00 -20.94
C ALA A 628 -3.38 25.00 -20.35
N ARG A 629 -3.15 24.52 -19.12
CA ARG A 629 -4.00 23.55 -18.39
C ARG A 629 -3.85 23.70 -16.88
N GLY A 630 -4.69 23.00 -16.13
CA GLY A 630 -4.54 22.85 -14.68
C GLY A 630 -4.84 24.09 -13.85
N ILE A 631 -4.16 24.23 -12.71
CA ILE A 631 -4.43 25.27 -11.70
C ILE A 631 -4.23 26.68 -12.28
N ALA A 632 -3.15 26.90 -13.03
CA ALA A 632 -2.87 28.20 -13.63
C ALA A 632 -3.95 28.64 -14.63
N LYS A 633 -4.44 27.72 -15.48
CA LYS A 633 -5.58 28.01 -16.36
C LYS A 633 -6.82 28.43 -15.57
N SER A 634 -7.11 27.71 -14.47
CA SER A 634 -8.26 28.00 -13.61
C SER A 634 -8.16 29.39 -12.98
N ILE A 635 -6.97 29.75 -12.46
CA ILE A 635 -6.69 31.07 -11.91
C ILE A 635 -6.79 32.16 -12.97
N VAL A 636 -6.14 31.98 -14.14
CA VAL A 636 -6.20 32.93 -15.26
C VAL A 636 -7.65 33.23 -15.64
N THR A 637 -8.47 32.19 -15.76
CA THR A 637 -9.88 32.31 -16.18
C THR A 637 -10.77 32.99 -15.13
N GLN A 638 -10.53 32.75 -13.83
CA GLN A 638 -11.40 33.24 -12.76
C GLN A 638 -10.97 34.58 -12.15
N VAL A 639 -9.70 34.94 -12.27
CA VAL A 639 -9.13 36.12 -11.58
C VAL A 639 -8.84 37.27 -12.55
N PHE A 640 -8.37 36.98 -13.76
CA PHE A 640 -7.86 38.01 -14.67
C PHE A 640 -8.90 38.36 -15.73
N ASP A 641 -9.48 39.56 -15.65
CA ASP A 641 -10.42 40.08 -16.64
C ASP A 641 -9.67 40.41 -17.96
N PRO A 642 -10.04 39.81 -19.10
CA PRO A 642 -9.45 40.11 -20.40
C PRO A 642 -9.55 41.58 -20.83
N LYS A 643 -10.45 42.37 -20.23
CA LYS A 643 -10.55 43.82 -20.48
C LYS A 643 -9.35 44.60 -19.91
N ASN A 644 -8.75 44.09 -18.83
CA ASN A 644 -7.66 44.75 -18.11
C ASN A 644 -6.31 44.06 -18.32
N TRP A 645 -6.33 42.79 -18.73
CA TRP A 645 -5.13 41.96 -18.85
C TRP A 645 -4.92 41.41 -20.26
N LYS A 646 -3.70 41.56 -20.77
CA LYS A 646 -3.20 40.81 -21.92
C LYS A 646 -2.46 39.59 -21.40
N VAL A 647 -2.97 38.39 -21.71
CA VAL A 647 -2.44 37.14 -21.17
C VAL A 647 -1.61 36.42 -22.23
N HIS A 648 -0.35 36.14 -21.90
CA HIS A 648 0.63 35.46 -22.73
C HIS A 648 0.99 34.10 -22.09
N VAL A 649 0.59 32.99 -22.70
CA VAL A 649 0.85 31.65 -22.17
C VAL A 649 2.02 31.00 -22.89
N LEU A 650 2.96 30.46 -22.12
CA LEU A 650 4.15 29.76 -22.60
C LEU A 650 4.07 28.28 -22.23
N GLY A 651 4.31 27.38 -23.19
CA GLY A 651 4.35 25.95 -22.93
C GLY A 651 4.64 25.10 -24.16
N ARG A 652 4.67 23.77 -24.00
CA ARG A 652 4.94 22.82 -25.08
C ARG A 652 3.71 22.46 -25.92
N THR A 653 2.53 22.50 -25.29
CA THR A 653 1.26 22.04 -25.88
C THR A 653 0.25 23.18 -25.89
N PRO A 654 -0.29 23.57 -27.07
CA PRO A 654 -1.26 24.65 -27.17
C PRO A 654 -2.58 24.31 -26.44
N PRO A 655 -3.29 25.30 -25.89
CA PRO A 655 -4.59 25.09 -25.25
C PRO A 655 -5.69 24.76 -26.27
N GLU A 656 -6.68 23.94 -25.88
CA GLU A 656 -7.82 23.55 -26.75
C GLU A 656 -8.78 24.71 -27.09
N LYS A 657 -8.86 25.72 -26.20
CA LYS A 657 -9.61 26.96 -26.42
C LYS A 657 -8.74 28.12 -25.98
N VAL A 658 -8.60 29.10 -26.87
CA VAL A 658 -7.77 30.29 -26.64
C VAL A 658 -8.61 31.33 -25.93
N ALA A 659 -8.53 31.36 -24.60
CA ALA A 659 -9.06 32.48 -23.81
C ALA A 659 -7.99 33.58 -23.64
N GLU A 660 -6.77 33.31 -24.10
CA GLU A 660 -5.59 34.13 -23.89
C GLU A 660 -5.32 35.05 -25.07
N SER A 661 -4.62 36.16 -24.82
CA SER A 661 -4.27 37.12 -25.88
C SER A 661 -3.24 36.55 -26.85
N SER A 662 -2.38 35.65 -26.39
CA SER A 662 -1.40 34.94 -27.24
C SER A 662 -0.85 33.68 -26.57
N TYR A 663 -0.39 32.73 -27.39
CA TYR A 663 0.29 31.51 -26.97
C TYR A 663 1.64 31.38 -27.66
N TYR A 664 2.69 31.06 -26.89
CA TYR A 664 4.05 30.84 -27.38
C TYR A 664 4.48 29.40 -27.09
N GLN A 665 4.74 28.63 -28.15
CA GLN A 665 5.21 27.26 -28.00
C GLN A 665 6.72 27.26 -27.66
N VAL A 666 7.06 26.86 -26.44
CA VAL A 666 8.43 26.85 -25.93
C VAL A 666 8.59 25.80 -24.83
N ASP A 667 9.74 25.13 -24.78
CA ASP A 667 10.12 24.30 -23.64
C ASP A 667 10.69 25.20 -22.53
N ALA A 668 10.01 25.24 -21.39
CA ALA A 668 10.42 26.08 -20.27
C ALA A 668 11.77 25.67 -19.64
N THR A 669 12.31 24.50 -20.01
CA THR A 669 13.65 24.03 -19.59
C THR A 669 14.78 24.56 -20.50
N ASP A 670 14.44 25.24 -21.59
CA ASP A 670 15.38 25.90 -22.51
C ASP A 670 15.45 27.40 -22.18
N GLU A 671 16.52 27.80 -21.49
CA GLU A 671 16.71 29.17 -21.00
C GLU A 671 16.87 30.19 -22.13
N VAL A 672 17.52 29.78 -23.22
CA VAL A 672 17.77 30.65 -24.37
C VAL A 672 16.48 30.89 -25.13
N ALA A 673 15.71 29.83 -25.39
CA ALA A 673 14.42 29.95 -26.04
C ALA A 673 13.44 30.78 -25.19
N MET A 674 13.41 30.58 -23.87
CA MET A 674 12.60 31.37 -22.94
C MET A 674 12.99 32.86 -22.98
N ALA A 675 14.29 33.18 -22.98
CA ALA A 675 14.76 34.57 -23.06
C ALA A 675 14.32 35.26 -24.36
N HIS A 676 14.38 34.55 -25.50
CA HIS A 676 13.90 35.08 -26.78
C HIS A 676 12.40 35.35 -26.78
N VAL A 677 11.59 34.45 -26.18
CA VAL A 677 10.13 34.64 -26.08
C VAL A 677 9.80 35.84 -25.19
N PHE A 678 10.48 36.01 -24.05
CA PHE A 678 10.28 37.18 -23.18
C PHE A 678 10.64 38.49 -23.89
N GLN A 679 11.77 38.52 -24.60
CA GLN A 679 12.16 39.69 -25.39
C GLN A 679 11.13 40.02 -26.47
N ARG A 680 10.60 38.99 -27.14
CA ARG A 680 9.54 39.15 -28.13
C ARG A 680 8.27 39.75 -27.53
N ILE A 681 7.79 39.21 -26.40
CA ILE A 681 6.60 39.74 -25.70
C ILE A 681 6.81 41.20 -25.33
N VAL A 682 7.97 41.55 -24.78
CA VAL A 682 8.28 42.94 -24.40
C VAL A 682 8.30 43.86 -25.61
N SER A 683 8.84 43.40 -26.74
CA SER A 683 8.90 44.20 -27.97
C SER A 683 7.54 44.38 -28.65
N GLU A 684 6.67 43.35 -28.62
CA GLU A 684 5.37 43.35 -29.29
C GLU A 684 4.27 43.99 -28.43
N HIS A 685 4.36 43.87 -27.10
CA HIS A 685 3.24 44.17 -26.19
C HIS A 685 3.59 45.12 -25.05
N GLY A 686 4.87 45.50 -24.88
CA GLY A 686 5.33 46.37 -23.80
C GLY A 686 5.79 45.60 -22.56
N PRO A 687 6.13 46.30 -21.46
CA PRO A 687 6.69 45.68 -20.25
C PRO A 687 5.77 44.62 -19.66
N ILE A 688 6.36 43.61 -19.01
CA ILE A 688 5.61 42.55 -18.32
C ILE A 688 5.31 43.02 -16.89
N ASP A 689 4.04 43.02 -16.50
CA ASP A 689 3.59 43.53 -15.21
C ASP A 689 3.47 42.41 -14.15
N LEU A 690 3.15 41.19 -14.60
CA LEU A 690 3.01 40.02 -13.74
C LEU A 690 3.55 38.76 -14.42
N LEU A 691 4.36 37.99 -13.70
CA LEU A 691 4.80 36.67 -14.11
C LEU A 691 4.21 35.58 -13.19
N ILE A 692 3.60 34.55 -13.77
CA ILE A 692 3.21 33.33 -13.05
C ILE A 692 4.03 32.16 -13.58
N GLN A 693 4.77 31.51 -12.69
CA GLN A 693 5.49 30.28 -12.97
C GLN A 693 4.77 29.09 -12.34
N SER A 694 4.10 28.31 -13.19
CA SER A 694 3.37 27.11 -12.81
C SER A 694 3.84 25.85 -13.53
N ALA A 695 4.87 25.93 -14.37
CA ALA A 695 5.43 24.76 -15.00
C ALA A 695 6.00 23.77 -13.97
N GLY A 696 5.79 22.49 -14.27
CA GLY A 696 6.17 21.36 -13.45
C GLY A 696 5.45 20.12 -13.95
N SER A 697 6.14 18.99 -13.93
CA SER A 697 5.51 17.68 -14.03
C SER A 697 5.70 16.92 -12.73
N GLU A 698 4.73 16.06 -12.46
CA GLU A 698 4.69 15.19 -11.30
C GLU A 698 4.52 13.77 -11.84
N MET A 699 5.24 12.82 -11.24
CA MET A 699 5.24 11.42 -11.65
C MET A 699 5.18 10.53 -10.41
N SER A 700 4.02 10.39 -9.79
CA SER A 700 3.86 9.58 -8.57
C SER A 700 4.34 8.13 -8.77
N ARG A 701 5.42 7.76 -8.07
CA ARG A 701 5.96 6.39 -8.02
C ARG A 701 6.95 6.27 -6.87
N LYS A 702 7.03 5.10 -6.22
CA LYS A 702 8.03 4.85 -5.18
C LYS A 702 9.44 5.17 -5.71
N PHE A 703 10.22 5.87 -4.92
CA PHE A 703 11.54 6.36 -5.30
C PHE A 703 12.50 5.23 -5.72
N ARG A 704 12.44 4.07 -5.05
CA ARG A 704 13.25 2.88 -5.40
C ARG A 704 12.98 2.34 -6.81
N GLU A 705 11.76 2.56 -7.31
CA GLU A 705 11.27 2.03 -8.60
C GLU A 705 11.40 3.04 -9.76
N LYS A 706 11.74 4.30 -9.46
CA LYS A 706 11.94 5.31 -10.50
C LYS A 706 13.22 5.02 -11.29
N THR A 707 13.15 5.17 -12.60
CA THR A 707 14.33 5.18 -13.45
C THR A 707 15.11 6.48 -13.27
N VAL A 708 16.40 6.46 -13.63
CA VAL A 708 17.26 7.65 -13.63
C VAL A 708 16.66 8.79 -14.47
N GLU A 709 16.09 8.45 -15.62
CA GLU A 709 15.49 9.44 -16.52
C GLU A 709 14.20 10.04 -15.94
N GLU A 710 13.38 9.24 -15.25
CA GLU A 710 12.20 9.75 -14.55
C GLU A 710 12.58 10.70 -13.41
N ILE A 711 13.60 10.37 -12.61
CA ILE A 711 14.13 11.25 -11.55
C ILE A 711 14.62 12.57 -12.16
N ARG A 712 15.44 12.48 -13.22
CA ARG A 712 16.00 13.64 -13.93
C ARG A 712 14.90 14.52 -14.51
N SER A 713 13.95 13.93 -15.23
CA SER A 713 12.84 14.63 -15.89
C SER A 713 11.94 15.34 -14.87
N GLU A 714 11.52 14.63 -13.81
CA GLU A 714 10.67 15.20 -12.76
C GLU A 714 11.35 16.39 -12.07
N TRP A 715 12.61 16.25 -11.68
CA TRP A 715 13.42 17.32 -11.08
C TRP A 715 13.56 18.54 -12.00
N ILE A 716 14.06 18.33 -13.22
CA ILE A 716 14.36 19.41 -14.17
C ILE A 716 13.10 20.16 -14.57
N SER A 717 11.99 19.44 -14.78
CA SER A 717 10.72 20.00 -15.24
C SER A 717 10.15 21.08 -14.31
N LYS A 718 10.57 21.09 -13.04
CA LYS A 718 10.16 22.06 -12.04
C LYS A 718 11.23 23.10 -11.76
N VAL A 719 12.47 22.65 -11.52
CA VAL A 719 13.53 23.52 -10.98
C VAL A 719 14.12 24.44 -12.05
N LEU A 720 14.40 23.94 -13.27
CA LEU A 720 14.96 24.80 -14.33
C LEU A 720 13.97 25.91 -14.73
N PRO A 721 12.70 25.62 -15.11
CA PRO A 721 11.73 26.66 -15.40
C PRO A 721 11.56 27.68 -14.27
N SER A 722 11.64 27.23 -13.01
CA SER A 722 11.57 28.10 -11.83
C SER A 722 12.76 29.05 -11.73
N LYS A 723 13.99 28.55 -11.91
CA LYS A 723 15.20 29.37 -11.97
C LYS A 723 15.14 30.37 -13.11
N THR A 724 14.81 29.92 -14.33
CA THR A 724 14.74 30.77 -15.52
C THR A 724 13.71 31.88 -15.35
N ALA A 725 12.52 31.55 -14.83
CA ALA A 725 11.47 32.53 -14.56
C ALA A 725 11.93 33.61 -13.57
N ARG A 726 12.64 33.21 -12.50
CA ARG A 726 13.23 34.14 -11.53
C ARG A 726 14.25 35.07 -12.20
N ASP A 727 15.18 34.50 -12.97
CA ASP A 727 16.27 35.25 -13.61
C ASP A 727 15.70 36.24 -14.65
N LEU A 728 14.68 35.84 -15.40
CA LEU A 728 13.98 36.70 -16.36
C LEU A 728 13.13 37.78 -15.67
N ALA A 729 12.49 37.47 -14.55
CA ALA A 729 11.76 38.47 -13.77
C ALA A 729 12.68 39.59 -13.27
N GLU A 730 13.90 39.23 -12.85
CA GLU A 730 14.92 40.19 -12.46
C GLU A 730 15.45 40.99 -13.65
N LYS A 731 15.83 40.30 -14.73
CA LYS A 731 16.35 40.93 -15.96
C LYS A 731 15.40 41.93 -16.59
N HIS A 732 14.10 41.62 -16.60
CA HIS A 732 13.06 42.49 -17.16
C HIS A 732 12.39 43.40 -16.13
N THR A 733 12.89 43.40 -14.88
CA THR A 733 12.39 44.28 -13.81
C THR A 733 10.89 44.14 -13.56
N ILE A 734 10.37 42.91 -13.62
CA ILE A 734 8.94 42.60 -13.53
C ILE A 734 8.42 42.98 -12.12
N PRO A 735 7.38 43.83 -12.00
CA PRO A 735 6.89 44.33 -10.71
C PRO A 735 6.40 43.25 -9.74
N ALA A 736 5.83 42.16 -10.25
CA ALA A 736 5.33 41.05 -9.44
C ALA A 736 5.58 39.69 -10.12
N ALA A 737 5.98 38.71 -9.32
CA ALA A 737 6.19 37.35 -9.82
C ALA A 737 5.68 36.32 -8.81
N ILE A 738 4.99 35.30 -9.29
CA ILE A 738 4.34 34.28 -8.46
C ILE A 738 4.84 32.89 -8.87
N LEU A 739 5.38 32.14 -7.91
CA LEU A 739 5.73 30.74 -8.07
C LEU A 739 4.62 29.86 -7.49
N PHE A 740 4.06 28.98 -8.31
CA PHE A 740 3.21 27.90 -7.82
C PHE A 740 4.11 26.75 -7.38
N SER A 741 3.98 26.36 -6.12
CA SER A 741 4.64 25.24 -5.46
C SER A 741 3.57 24.32 -4.85
N SER A 742 3.96 23.38 -3.99
CA SER A 742 3.05 22.40 -3.38
C SER A 742 3.28 22.25 -1.89
N VAL A 743 2.20 21.98 -1.15
CA VAL A 743 2.22 21.61 0.28
C VAL A 743 3.09 20.38 0.57
N ILE A 744 3.35 19.54 -0.44
CA ILE A 744 4.28 18.41 -0.35
C ILE A 744 5.69 18.88 0.01
N SER A 745 6.05 20.14 -0.33
CA SER A 745 7.33 20.73 0.06
C SER A 745 7.49 20.94 1.58
N GLU A 746 6.40 20.90 2.33
CA GLU A 746 6.44 20.96 3.79
C GLU A 746 6.23 19.58 4.41
N PHE A 747 5.28 18.81 3.87
CA PHE A 747 4.72 17.64 4.55
C PHE A 747 5.17 16.29 3.97
N GLY A 748 5.77 16.30 2.79
CA GLY A 748 6.08 15.10 2.00
C GLY A 748 4.85 14.30 1.58
N ASN A 749 5.01 13.38 0.63
CA ASN A 749 3.98 12.41 0.28
C ASN A 749 4.59 11.14 -0.33
N GLN A 750 3.91 10.01 -0.17
CA GLN A 750 4.36 8.74 -0.72
C GLN A 750 4.43 8.83 -2.25
N GLY A 751 5.53 8.38 -2.85
CA GLY A 751 5.75 8.38 -4.30
C GLY A 751 6.16 9.73 -4.88
N GLN A 752 6.31 10.77 -4.05
CA GLN A 752 6.54 12.15 -4.48
C GLN A 752 7.82 12.75 -3.88
N ALA A 753 8.84 11.91 -3.63
CA ALA A 753 10.11 12.35 -3.03
C ALA A 753 10.84 13.40 -3.87
N VAL A 754 11.05 13.15 -5.16
CA VAL A 754 11.73 14.08 -6.07
C VAL A 754 10.87 15.31 -6.35
N TYR A 755 9.56 15.14 -6.56
CA TYR A 755 8.62 16.24 -6.75
C TYR A 755 8.59 17.20 -5.54
N GLY A 756 8.48 16.66 -4.33
CA GLY A 756 8.53 17.44 -3.08
C GLY A 756 9.85 18.22 -2.96
N ALA A 757 10.97 17.54 -3.18
CA ALA A 757 12.30 18.13 -3.17
C ALA A 757 12.45 19.28 -4.18
N ALA A 758 11.94 19.10 -5.40
CA ALA A 758 11.98 20.11 -6.46
C ALA A 758 11.16 21.37 -6.12
N ASN A 759 9.99 21.19 -5.49
CA ASN A 759 9.15 22.30 -5.03
C ASN A 759 9.81 23.04 -3.84
N ALA A 760 10.35 22.32 -2.87
CA ALA A 760 11.08 22.89 -1.73
C ALA A 760 12.29 23.71 -2.18
N PHE A 761 13.10 23.16 -3.10
CA PHE A 761 14.23 23.85 -3.69
C PHE A 761 13.81 25.12 -4.45
N SER A 762 12.79 25.00 -5.32
CA SER A 762 12.26 26.11 -6.12
C SER A 762 11.75 27.26 -5.24
N ARG A 763 11.03 26.94 -4.15
CA ARG A 763 10.51 27.92 -3.21
C ARG A 763 11.65 28.69 -2.55
N LYS A 764 12.66 28.00 -2.04
CA LYS A 764 13.83 28.63 -1.41
C LYS A 764 14.62 29.50 -2.38
N LEU A 765 14.78 29.04 -3.62
CA LEU A 765 15.43 29.79 -4.70
C LEU A 765 14.78 31.16 -4.95
N TRP A 766 13.45 31.26 -4.75
CA TRP A 766 12.68 32.49 -4.89
C TRP A 766 12.64 33.35 -3.61
N GLU A 767 12.70 32.73 -2.43
CA GLU A 767 12.66 33.41 -1.11
C GLU A 767 13.99 34.09 -0.71
N GLU A 768 15.14 33.56 -1.13
CA GLU A 768 16.47 33.94 -0.61
C GLU A 768 17.10 35.17 -1.30
N ASN A 769 16.80 35.46 -2.56
CA ASN A 769 17.40 36.56 -3.32
C ASN A 769 16.63 37.88 -3.15
N ARG A 770 16.83 38.58 -2.02
CA ARG A 770 16.15 39.84 -1.65
C ARG A 770 16.71 41.13 -2.28
N VAL A 771 17.35 41.08 -3.46
CA VAL A 771 17.82 42.33 -4.10
C VAL A 771 16.93 42.68 -5.29
N GLY A 772 16.17 43.78 -5.16
CA GLY A 772 15.49 44.48 -6.28
C GLY A 772 13.98 44.27 -6.42
N ASP A 773 13.22 45.31 -6.02
CA ASP A 773 11.87 45.81 -6.39
C ASP A 773 10.68 44.90 -6.80
N SER A 774 10.85 43.60 -6.99
CA SER A 774 9.76 42.69 -7.40
C SER A 774 9.00 42.09 -6.21
N ASN A 775 7.68 42.22 -6.19
CA ASN A 775 6.80 41.52 -5.26
C ASN A 775 6.77 40.03 -5.60
N ARG A 776 7.76 39.27 -5.11
CA ARG A 776 7.84 37.81 -5.30
C ARG A 776 6.99 37.08 -4.26
N ILE A 777 6.12 36.19 -4.72
CA ILE A 777 5.24 35.39 -3.87
C ILE A 777 5.41 33.92 -4.25
N THR A 778 5.61 33.06 -3.25
CA THR A 778 5.60 31.61 -3.45
C THR A 778 4.35 31.06 -2.76
N ILE A 779 3.60 30.21 -3.44
CA ILE A 779 2.42 29.58 -2.85
C ILE A 779 2.50 28.06 -2.96
N ASP A 780 2.47 27.40 -1.81
CA ASP A 780 2.36 25.96 -1.69
C ASP A 780 0.88 25.58 -1.77
N TRP A 781 0.44 25.10 -2.93
CA TRP A 781 -0.94 24.69 -3.15
C TRP A 781 -1.18 23.25 -2.64
N PRO A 782 -2.34 22.99 -2.02
CA PRO A 782 -2.84 21.63 -1.83
C PRO A 782 -3.34 21.08 -3.19
N PRO A 783 -3.69 19.80 -3.28
CA PRO A 783 -4.44 19.27 -4.41
C PRO A 783 -5.70 20.10 -4.72
N TRP A 784 -6.00 20.36 -6.00
CA TRP A 784 -7.23 21.07 -6.39
C TRP A 784 -8.30 20.08 -6.84
N LYS A 785 -9.56 20.40 -6.54
CA LYS A 785 -10.72 19.65 -7.01
C LYS A 785 -10.92 19.87 -8.51
N GLU A 786 -11.15 18.77 -9.24
CA GLU A 786 -11.55 18.74 -10.67
C GLU A 786 -10.60 19.47 -11.64
N THR A 787 -9.40 19.85 -11.18
CA THR A 787 -8.44 20.64 -11.95
C THR A 787 -7.00 20.22 -11.64
N GLY A 788 -6.09 20.47 -12.58
CA GLY A 788 -4.66 20.18 -12.39
C GLY A 788 -4.31 18.70 -12.45
N MET A 789 -3.20 18.34 -11.80
CA MET A 789 -2.68 16.95 -11.75
C MET A 789 -3.62 15.99 -11.02
N THR A 790 -4.59 16.52 -10.27
CA THR A 790 -5.57 15.78 -9.47
C THR A 790 -6.98 15.87 -10.05
N ALA A 791 -7.14 16.26 -11.33
CA ALA A 791 -8.46 16.37 -11.95
C ALA A 791 -9.21 15.03 -12.05
N ASN A 792 -8.49 13.90 -12.02
CA ASN A 792 -9.07 12.57 -12.05
C ASN A 792 -9.87 12.29 -10.75
N PRO A 793 -11.18 11.95 -10.84
CA PRO A 793 -12.02 11.66 -9.66
C PRO A 793 -11.47 10.53 -8.77
N VAL A 794 -10.83 9.52 -9.36
CA VAL A 794 -10.21 8.41 -8.61
C VAL A 794 -9.01 8.90 -7.80
N ILE A 795 -8.17 9.79 -8.37
CA ILE A 795 -7.03 10.38 -7.64
C ILE A 795 -7.54 11.25 -6.48
N GLN A 796 -8.61 12.01 -6.68
CA GLN A 796 -9.21 12.80 -5.59
C GLN A 796 -9.75 11.91 -4.47
N GLU A 797 -10.40 10.80 -4.82
CA GLU A 797 -10.88 9.83 -3.85
C GLU A 797 -9.72 9.18 -3.09
N VAL A 798 -8.63 8.79 -3.76
CA VAL A 798 -7.42 8.27 -3.10
C VAL A 798 -6.85 9.30 -2.12
N LEU A 799 -6.78 10.58 -2.53
CA LEU A 799 -6.30 11.66 -1.68
C LEU A 799 -7.23 11.89 -0.47
N GLN A 800 -8.54 11.92 -0.68
CA GLN A 800 -9.53 12.09 0.39
C GLN A 800 -9.52 10.92 1.38
N ARG A 801 -9.39 9.67 0.89
CA ARG A 801 -9.18 8.49 1.75
C ARG A 801 -7.86 8.55 2.51
N ALA A 802 -6.84 9.16 1.92
CA ALA A 802 -5.59 9.47 2.61
C ALA A 802 -5.71 10.69 3.55
N GLY A 803 -6.92 11.23 3.79
CA GLY A 803 -7.18 12.39 4.65
C GLY A 803 -6.61 13.69 4.10
N VAL A 804 -6.38 13.78 2.78
CA VAL A 804 -5.90 14.98 2.10
C VAL A 804 -7.10 15.69 1.47
N ALA A 805 -7.50 16.81 2.05
CA ALA A 805 -8.54 17.64 1.47
C ALA A 805 -8.13 18.22 0.11
N VAL A 806 -9.10 18.33 -0.79
CA VAL A 806 -8.93 18.92 -2.13
C VAL A 806 -9.57 20.31 -2.16
N LEU A 807 -8.80 21.31 -2.60
CA LEU A 807 -9.22 22.71 -2.62
C LEU A 807 -10.19 22.98 -3.78
N PRO A 808 -11.41 23.50 -3.54
CA PRO A 808 -12.31 23.92 -4.60
C PRO A 808 -11.72 25.07 -5.44
N PRO A 809 -11.85 25.06 -6.78
CA PRO A 809 -11.27 26.11 -7.63
C PRO A 809 -11.68 27.54 -7.30
N ALA A 810 -12.94 27.76 -6.92
CA ALA A 810 -13.43 29.08 -6.54
C ALA A 810 -12.78 29.60 -5.25
N GLU A 811 -12.54 28.71 -4.29
CA GLU A 811 -11.86 29.02 -3.04
C GLU A 811 -10.36 29.29 -3.29
N GLY A 812 -9.71 28.50 -4.14
CA GLY A 812 -8.34 28.77 -4.59
C GLY A 812 -8.20 30.12 -5.32
N ALA A 813 -9.16 30.49 -6.18
CA ALA A 813 -9.19 31.79 -6.84
C ALA A 813 -9.42 32.96 -5.86
N LYS A 814 -10.24 32.75 -4.81
CA LYS A 814 -10.37 33.70 -3.69
C LYS A 814 -9.01 33.88 -3.00
N TRP A 815 -8.36 32.80 -2.58
CA TRP A 815 -7.07 32.87 -1.89
C TRP A 815 -5.97 33.47 -2.75
N PHE A 816 -5.98 33.22 -4.06
CA PHE A 816 -5.04 33.86 -4.99
C PHE A 816 -5.19 35.40 -5.03
N ARG A 817 -6.41 35.92 -4.93
CA ARG A 817 -6.62 37.38 -4.84
C ARG A 817 -6.11 37.95 -3.52
N GLU A 818 -6.32 37.24 -2.43
CA GLU A 818 -5.93 37.69 -1.10
C GLU A 818 -4.41 37.63 -0.89
N MET A 819 -3.73 36.59 -1.41
CA MET A 819 -2.27 36.43 -1.28
C MET A 819 -1.46 37.57 -1.91
N GLY A 820 -2.01 38.25 -2.91
CA GLY A 820 -1.38 39.40 -3.55
C GLY A 820 -0.97 40.47 -2.54
N SER A 821 -1.73 40.61 -1.44
CA SER A 821 -1.48 41.59 -0.37
C SER A 821 -0.62 41.07 0.78
N LEU A 822 -0.09 39.84 0.70
CA LEU A 822 0.57 39.19 1.85
C LEU A 822 2.09 39.17 1.75
N GLY A 823 2.65 39.09 0.54
CA GLY A 823 4.09 39.01 0.27
C GLY A 823 4.79 37.76 0.85
N GLY A 824 5.86 37.30 0.18
CA GLY A 824 6.69 36.19 0.67
C GLY A 824 6.09 34.79 0.45
N GLY A 825 6.54 33.80 1.23
CA GLY A 825 6.11 32.41 1.09
C GLY A 825 4.86 32.08 1.89
N ILE A 826 3.84 31.59 1.19
CA ILE A 826 2.50 31.30 1.71
C ILE A 826 2.20 29.83 1.46
N LEU A 827 1.51 29.22 2.40
CA LEU A 827 1.04 27.84 2.30
C LEU A 827 -0.49 27.84 2.41
N CYS A 828 -1.18 27.21 1.46
CA CYS A 828 -2.62 27.00 1.55
C CYS A 828 -2.86 25.57 2.03
N SER A 829 -3.54 25.41 3.16
CA SER A 829 -3.80 24.10 3.74
C SER A 829 -5.13 24.09 4.46
N GLU A 830 -5.69 22.89 4.63
CA GLU A 830 -6.80 22.69 5.54
C GLU A 830 -6.39 23.08 6.97
N ASN A 831 -7.32 23.63 7.73
CA ASN A 831 -7.08 24.06 9.10
C ASN A 831 -6.58 22.93 10.02
N ASP A 832 -7.07 21.71 9.77
CA ASP A 832 -6.83 20.55 10.62
C ASP A 832 -5.49 19.83 10.30
N LEU A 833 -4.89 20.09 9.12
CA LEU A 833 -3.66 19.46 8.65
C LEU A 833 -2.43 19.80 9.54
N LEU A 834 -2.46 20.90 10.29
CA LEU A 834 -1.33 21.35 11.13
C LEU A 834 -1.27 20.71 12.52
N LEU A 835 -2.40 20.24 13.04
CA LEU A 835 -2.47 19.68 14.39
C LEU A 835 -1.96 18.22 14.46
N TYR A 836 -2.06 17.46 13.35
CA TYR A 836 -2.02 15.99 13.40
C TYR A 836 -1.02 15.31 12.47
N GLN A 837 -0.33 16.02 11.58
CA GLN A 837 0.39 15.39 10.46
C GLN A 837 1.55 14.46 10.80
N GLY A 838 2.35 14.77 11.82
CA GLY A 838 3.40 13.84 12.28
C GLY A 838 2.80 12.54 12.83
N SER A 839 1.58 12.62 13.35
CA SER A 839 0.88 11.54 14.03
C SER A 839 -0.05 10.74 13.10
N LEU A 840 -0.58 11.32 12.02
CA LEU A 840 -1.47 10.64 11.08
C LEU A 840 -0.80 9.47 10.37
N ALA A 841 0.44 9.63 9.93
CA ALA A 841 1.19 8.56 9.27
C ALA A 841 1.48 7.41 10.25
N TYR A 842 1.85 7.74 11.49
CA TYR A 842 2.15 6.75 12.52
C TYR A 842 0.89 6.06 13.07
N LEU A 843 -0.22 6.79 13.24
CA LEU A 843 -1.51 6.19 13.60
C LEU A 843 -1.96 5.18 12.55
N ARG A 844 -1.71 5.44 11.27
CA ARG A 844 -2.05 4.53 10.16
C ARG A 844 -1.13 3.30 10.08
N THR A 845 0.03 3.31 10.76
CA THR A 845 0.91 2.14 10.88
C THR A 845 0.62 1.29 12.12
N LEU A 846 -0.37 1.64 12.94
CA LEU A 846 -0.78 0.82 14.08
C LEU A 846 -1.42 -0.47 13.57
N SER A 847 -0.62 -1.53 13.47
CA SER A 847 -1.02 -2.86 13.00
C SER A 847 -2.08 -3.50 13.91
N SER A 848 -2.04 -3.20 15.20
CA SER A 848 -3.00 -3.62 16.23
C SER A 848 -4.43 -3.10 15.99
N LEU A 849 -4.57 -1.96 15.31
CA LEU A 849 -5.83 -1.22 15.17
C LEU A 849 -6.37 -1.18 13.75
N HIS A 850 -5.50 -1.29 12.74
CA HIS A 850 -5.81 -1.04 11.32
C HIS A 850 -6.73 0.19 11.09
N PRO A 851 -6.42 1.36 11.68
CA PRO A 851 -7.38 2.45 11.73
C PRO A 851 -7.48 3.20 10.40
N THR A 852 -8.68 3.67 10.08
CA THR A 852 -8.86 4.75 9.09
C THR A 852 -8.90 6.07 9.82
N VAL A 853 -8.03 7.02 9.45
CA VAL A 853 -7.85 8.27 10.21
C VAL A 853 -8.11 9.49 9.34
N PHE A 854 -8.99 10.38 9.80
CA PHE A 854 -9.41 11.58 9.07
C PHE A 854 -9.73 12.75 10.03
N PRO A 855 -9.63 14.01 9.57
CA PRO A 855 -10.06 15.17 10.34
C PRO A 855 -11.59 15.24 10.49
N ASN A 856 -12.09 15.74 11.62
CA ASN A 856 -13.52 15.89 11.92
C ASN A 856 -13.81 17.11 12.83
N ASP A 857 -14.17 18.25 12.24
CA ASP A 857 -14.61 19.50 12.93
C ASP A 857 -13.65 19.95 14.05
N GLY A 858 -12.35 20.07 13.74
CA GLY A 858 -11.33 20.46 14.72
C GLY A 858 -10.89 19.34 15.67
N LYS A 859 -11.42 18.11 15.51
CA LYS A 859 -10.98 16.89 16.18
C LYS A 859 -10.33 15.94 15.18
N LEU A 860 -9.58 14.98 15.69
CA LEU A 860 -9.07 13.86 14.92
C LEU A 860 -9.99 12.65 15.08
N ALA A 861 -10.47 12.07 13.98
CA ALA A 861 -11.29 10.88 14.00
C ALA A 861 -10.46 9.63 13.61
N VAL A 862 -10.53 8.60 14.45
CA VAL A 862 -9.93 7.29 14.25
C VAL A 862 -11.05 6.26 14.15
N GLU A 863 -11.31 5.80 12.93
CA GLU A 863 -12.32 4.81 12.62
C GLU A 863 -11.73 3.40 12.69
N LEU A 864 -12.41 2.52 13.42
CA LEU A 864 -12.04 1.13 13.65
C LEU A 864 -13.16 0.21 13.16
N ARG A 865 -12.79 -0.97 12.65
CA ARG A 865 -13.71 -2.08 12.43
C ARG A 865 -13.30 -3.24 13.32
N VAL A 866 -14.26 -3.76 14.07
CA VAL A 866 -14.04 -4.84 15.03
C VAL A 866 -15.00 -5.96 14.69
N SER A 867 -14.47 -7.17 14.47
CA SER A 867 -15.27 -8.36 14.22
C SER A 867 -14.72 -9.56 14.99
N LEU A 868 -15.60 -10.50 15.37
CA LEU A 868 -15.17 -11.75 16.01
C LEU A 868 -14.37 -12.66 15.07
N LYS A 869 -14.45 -12.43 13.75
CA LYS A 869 -13.61 -13.11 12.78
C LYS A 869 -12.15 -12.64 12.85
N GLU A 870 -11.92 -11.36 13.10
CA GLU A 870 -10.58 -10.77 13.18
C GLU A 870 -9.97 -10.93 14.57
N LEU A 871 -10.80 -10.89 15.63
CA LEU A 871 -10.40 -11.02 17.04
C LEU A 871 -11.20 -12.15 17.74
N PRO A 872 -10.96 -13.43 17.39
CA PRO A 872 -11.70 -14.56 17.94
C PRO A 872 -11.51 -14.74 19.45
N GLU A 873 -10.40 -14.26 20.02
CA GLU A 873 -10.11 -14.31 21.45
C GLU A 873 -11.12 -13.51 22.28
N LEU A 874 -11.82 -12.53 21.67
CA LEU A 874 -12.87 -11.77 22.35
C LEU A 874 -14.13 -12.58 22.62
N ILE A 875 -14.33 -13.73 21.97
CA ILE A 875 -15.45 -14.66 22.26
C ILE A 875 -15.44 -15.05 23.75
N ASP A 876 -14.26 -15.12 24.35
CA ASP A 876 -14.07 -15.45 25.76
C ASP A 876 -14.35 -14.26 26.70
N HIS A 877 -14.78 -13.10 26.20
CA HIS A 877 -15.31 -12.00 27.00
C HIS A 877 -16.84 -11.93 26.86
N SER A 878 -17.52 -13.01 27.26
CA SER A 878 -18.96 -13.23 27.06
C SER A 878 -19.74 -13.23 28.37
N VAL A 879 -20.75 -12.36 28.46
CA VAL A 879 -21.68 -12.29 29.59
C VAL A 879 -23.04 -12.78 29.12
N GLU A 880 -23.56 -13.86 29.72
CA GLU A 880 -24.88 -14.43 29.37
C GLU A 880 -25.02 -14.74 27.86
N GLY A 881 -23.94 -15.17 27.22
CA GLY A 881 -23.91 -15.50 25.78
C GLY A 881 -23.70 -14.29 24.86
N LYS A 882 -23.54 -13.09 25.41
CA LYS A 882 -23.24 -11.87 24.64
C LYS A 882 -21.78 -11.50 24.78
N VAL A 883 -21.09 -11.43 23.65
CA VAL A 883 -19.70 -10.97 23.61
C VAL A 883 -19.67 -9.46 23.77
N LEU A 884 -19.06 -8.97 24.84
CA LEU A 884 -18.97 -7.53 25.11
C LEU A 884 -17.56 -7.01 24.81
N LEU A 885 -17.45 -5.79 24.28
CA LEU A 885 -16.15 -5.16 24.10
C LEU A 885 -15.48 -4.86 25.47
N PRO A 886 -14.28 -5.39 25.76
CA PRO A 886 -13.62 -5.18 27.06
C PRO A 886 -13.26 -3.73 27.32
N LEU A 887 -13.45 -3.26 28.56
CA LEU A 887 -13.03 -1.91 29.00
C LEU A 887 -11.50 -1.74 28.89
N ALA A 888 -10.73 -2.77 29.26
CA ALA A 888 -9.28 -2.76 29.15
C ALA A 888 -8.81 -2.51 27.72
N LEU A 889 -9.48 -3.11 26.72
CA LEU A 889 -9.13 -2.96 25.31
C LEU A 889 -9.35 -1.52 24.82
N ILE A 890 -10.48 -0.90 25.21
CA ILE A 890 -10.75 0.53 24.91
C ILE A 890 -9.65 1.41 25.51
N GLY A 891 -9.29 1.16 26.77
CA GLY A 891 -8.21 1.88 27.45
C GLY A 891 -6.87 1.76 26.70
N THR A 892 -6.51 0.55 26.25
CA THR A 892 -5.29 0.35 25.47
C THR A 892 -5.30 1.07 24.14
N TRP A 893 -6.42 1.08 23.42
CA TRP A 893 -6.53 1.83 22.17
C TRP A 893 -6.32 3.33 22.38
N PHE A 894 -6.90 3.90 23.44
CA PHE A 894 -6.68 5.31 23.76
C PHE A 894 -5.22 5.60 24.10
N MET A 895 -4.59 4.75 24.93
CA MET A 895 -3.18 4.87 25.28
C MET A 895 -2.29 4.75 24.04
N GLU A 896 -2.56 3.81 23.15
CA GLU A 896 -1.82 3.61 21.90
C GLU A 896 -1.94 4.81 20.96
N ILE A 897 -3.16 5.32 20.75
CA ILE A 897 -3.42 6.51 19.95
C ILE A 897 -2.70 7.73 20.54
N ALA A 898 -2.70 7.89 21.87
CA ALA A 898 -1.98 8.99 22.51
C ALA A 898 -0.45 8.85 22.35
N ARG A 899 0.09 7.63 22.41
CA ARG A 899 1.53 7.31 22.18
C ARG A 899 1.92 7.66 20.75
N ALA A 900 1.05 7.32 19.82
CA ALA A 900 1.16 7.67 18.42
C ALA A 900 1.11 9.19 18.15
N LEU A 901 0.37 9.92 18.99
CA LEU A 901 0.27 11.37 18.89
C LEU A 901 1.42 12.11 19.59
N LYS A 902 2.01 11.55 20.67
CA LYS A 902 3.08 12.16 21.48
C LYS A 902 3.97 11.10 22.18
N LEU A 903 5.29 11.31 22.17
CA LEU A 903 6.33 10.39 22.73
C LEU A 903 6.60 10.56 24.24
N TRP A 904 5.57 10.61 25.10
CA TRP A 904 5.73 10.84 26.55
C TRP A 904 5.14 9.69 27.37
N GLU A 905 5.47 9.60 28.67
CA GLU A 905 4.82 8.64 29.59
C GLU A 905 3.32 8.96 29.69
N ILE A 906 2.50 7.95 29.39
CA ILE A 906 1.04 8.09 29.26
C ILE A 906 0.39 7.72 30.57
N HIS A 907 -0.30 8.69 31.15
CA HIS A 907 -1.20 8.47 32.27
C HIS A 907 -2.65 8.53 31.76
N LEU A 908 -3.34 7.39 31.74
CA LEU A 908 -4.78 7.35 31.50
C LEU A 908 -5.49 7.77 32.79
N SER A 909 -5.71 9.07 32.94
CA SER A 909 -6.28 9.69 34.15
C SER A 909 -7.77 9.42 34.34
N VAL A 910 -8.50 9.12 33.27
CA VAL A 910 -9.90 8.73 33.33
C VAL A 910 -10.17 7.74 32.21
N LEU A 911 -10.85 6.65 32.52
CA LEU A 911 -11.50 5.78 31.55
C LEU A 911 -12.88 5.43 32.08
N LYS A 912 -13.94 5.66 31.29
CA LYS A 912 -15.31 5.38 31.70
C LYS A 912 -16.09 4.75 30.55
N ILE A 913 -16.84 3.70 30.85
CA ILE A 913 -17.82 3.13 29.92
C ILE A 913 -19.22 3.61 30.31
N PHE A 914 -19.96 4.11 29.33
CA PHE A 914 -21.34 4.55 29.54
C PHE A 914 -22.35 3.47 29.17
N ARG A 915 -22.01 2.64 28.17
CA ARG A 915 -22.86 1.58 27.65
C ARG A 915 -22.01 0.39 27.23
N PRO A 916 -22.38 -0.84 27.60
CA PRO A 916 -21.72 -2.02 27.05
C PRO A 916 -21.99 -2.08 25.53
N LEU A 917 -20.95 -2.45 24.78
CA LEU A 917 -21.05 -2.65 23.35
C LEU A 917 -20.98 -4.15 23.05
N GLU A 918 -22.06 -4.69 22.49
CA GLU A 918 -22.15 -6.08 22.05
C GLU A 918 -21.44 -6.25 20.70
N LEU A 919 -20.62 -7.29 20.57
CA LEU A 919 -19.96 -7.69 19.33
C LEU A 919 -20.68 -8.88 18.72
N HIS A 920 -20.85 -8.84 17.40
CA HIS A 920 -21.47 -9.92 16.62
C HIS A 920 -20.45 -10.52 15.63
N GLU A 921 -20.83 -11.59 14.93
CA GLU A 921 -20.00 -12.14 13.84
C GLU A 921 -19.73 -11.11 12.73
N GLU A 922 -20.69 -10.22 12.46
CA GLU A 922 -20.52 -9.10 11.55
C GLU A 922 -19.66 -7.99 12.17
N SER A 923 -18.87 -7.30 11.33
CA SER A 923 -18.02 -6.20 11.79
C SER A 923 -18.83 -5.02 12.33
N VAL A 924 -18.50 -4.57 13.54
CA VAL A 924 -18.98 -3.34 14.16
C VAL A 924 -18.04 -2.19 13.78
N GLN A 925 -18.61 -1.09 13.29
CA GLN A 925 -17.88 0.13 13.00
C GLN A 925 -17.89 1.04 14.23
N LEU A 926 -16.71 1.52 14.60
CA LEU A 926 -16.48 2.37 15.76
C LEU A 926 -15.71 3.61 15.35
N LEU A 927 -15.99 4.72 16.02
CA LEU A 927 -15.33 5.99 15.76
C LEU A 927 -14.77 6.55 17.06
N ILE A 928 -13.45 6.65 17.18
CA ILE A 928 -12.78 7.35 18.28
C ILE A 928 -12.55 8.79 17.87
N LEU A 929 -13.15 9.73 18.59
CA LEU A 929 -12.91 11.16 18.43
C LEU A 929 -11.85 11.60 19.43
N VAL A 930 -10.75 12.18 18.92
CA VAL A 930 -9.62 12.67 19.70
C VAL A 930 -9.62 14.19 19.68
N GLU A 931 -9.69 14.78 20.86
CA GLU A 931 -9.67 16.23 21.07
C GLU A 931 -8.37 16.62 21.79
N LEU A 932 -7.64 17.56 21.18
CA LEU A 932 -6.41 18.12 21.75
C LEU A 932 -6.75 19.48 22.35
N SER A 933 -6.42 19.68 23.63
CA SER A 933 -6.62 20.99 24.25
C SER A 933 -5.53 21.96 23.81
N GLU A 934 -5.90 23.03 23.10
CA GLU A 934 -4.96 24.12 22.75
C GLU A 934 -4.37 24.79 24.00
N SER A 935 -5.16 24.87 25.08
CA SER A 935 -4.75 25.48 26.35
C SER A 935 -3.90 24.56 27.23
N LYS A 936 -3.96 23.24 27.02
CA LYS A 936 -3.27 22.22 27.81
C LYS A 936 -2.65 21.18 26.88
N PRO A 937 -1.46 21.45 26.32
CA PRO A 937 -0.82 20.58 25.31
C PRO A 937 -0.40 19.20 25.84
N HIS A 938 -0.53 18.97 27.16
CA HIS A 938 -0.27 17.70 27.85
C HIS A 938 -1.54 16.91 28.17
N GLU A 939 -2.72 17.36 27.75
CA GLU A 939 -3.98 16.65 27.95
C GLU A 939 -4.63 16.30 26.60
N MET A 940 -5.17 15.08 26.51
CA MET A 940 -6.01 14.63 25.40
C MET A 940 -7.31 14.03 25.92
N GLU A 941 -8.40 14.31 25.24
CA GLU A 941 -9.70 13.71 25.52
C GLU A 941 -10.12 12.83 24.34
N MET A 942 -10.64 11.64 24.64
CA MET A 942 -11.03 10.65 23.63
C MET A 942 -12.42 10.11 23.92
N SER A 943 -13.24 10.00 22.87
CA SER A 943 -14.59 9.44 22.96
C SER A 943 -14.77 8.33 21.94
N LEU A 944 -15.11 7.13 22.38
CA LEU A 944 -15.50 6.01 21.52
C LEU A 944 -16.99 6.14 21.20
N MET A 945 -17.33 6.17 19.92
CA MET A 945 -18.68 6.35 19.41
C MET A 945 -19.14 5.12 18.61
N HIS A 946 -20.41 4.76 18.76
CA HIS A 946 -21.10 3.78 17.92
C HIS A 946 -22.53 4.27 17.63
N ALA A 947 -22.91 4.34 16.33
CA ALA A 947 -24.22 4.83 15.89
C ALA A 947 -24.65 6.16 16.58
N ASP A 948 -23.78 7.16 16.53
CA ASP A 948 -23.93 8.51 17.13
C ASP A 948 -24.06 8.56 18.66
N LYS A 949 -23.82 7.44 19.33
CA LYS A 949 -23.85 7.33 20.80
C LYS A 949 -22.44 7.14 21.33
N THR A 950 -22.10 7.88 22.39
CA THR A 950 -20.86 7.67 23.14
C THR A 950 -20.96 6.34 23.91
N VAL A 951 -20.03 5.44 23.63
CA VAL A 951 -19.85 4.15 24.29
C VAL A 951 -18.94 4.31 25.50
N ALA A 952 -17.80 4.97 25.31
CA ALA A 952 -16.80 5.19 26.34
C ALA A 952 -16.12 6.56 26.17
N TYR A 953 -15.56 7.05 27.26
CA TYR A 953 -14.78 8.29 27.31
C TYR A 953 -13.49 8.05 28.08
N GLY A 954 -12.42 8.72 27.67
CA GLY A 954 -11.16 8.68 28.38
C GLY A 954 -10.42 10.02 28.31
N LYS A 955 -9.66 10.29 29.37
CA LYS A 955 -8.79 11.45 29.47
C LYS A 955 -7.35 10.98 29.71
N ILE A 956 -6.45 11.45 28.88
CA ILE A 956 -5.03 11.13 28.93
C ILE A 956 -4.24 12.38 29.33
N GLN A 957 -3.34 12.20 30.28
CA GLN A 957 -2.35 13.19 30.69
C GLN A 957 -0.95 12.69 30.34
N LEU A 958 -0.13 13.59 29.80
CA LEU A 958 1.28 13.33 29.52
C LEU A 958 2.12 13.84 30.69
N GLN A 959 2.89 12.96 31.32
CA GLN A 959 3.77 13.34 32.44
C GLN A 959 5.25 13.25 32.07
N ALA A 960 6.07 14.09 32.70
CA ALA A 960 7.52 14.00 32.58
C ALA A 960 8.03 12.80 33.40
N ARG A 961 8.84 11.95 32.77
CA ARG A 961 9.41 10.73 33.35
C ARG A 961 10.04 11.01 34.72
N ARG A 962 9.51 10.39 35.78
CA ARG A 962 10.12 10.38 37.12
C ARG A 962 10.36 8.94 37.54
N ASP A 963 11.63 8.55 37.60
CA ASP A 963 12.02 7.28 38.20
C ASP A 963 11.85 7.38 39.73
N SER A 964 10.72 6.92 40.26
CA SER A 964 10.61 6.64 41.69
C SER A 964 10.99 5.17 41.93
N GLU A 965 12.20 4.94 42.43
CA GLU A 965 12.60 3.66 42.99
C GLU A 965 11.79 3.40 44.27
N THR A 966 10.92 2.40 44.23
CA THR A 966 10.30 1.86 45.44
C THR A 966 10.98 0.52 45.73
N LYS A 967 11.48 0.35 46.96
CA LYS A 967 12.21 -0.86 47.36
C LYS A 967 11.28 -2.07 47.41
N ALA A 968 11.78 -3.19 46.87
CA ALA A 968 11.15 -4.50 46.99
C ALA A 968 11.03 -4.90 48.46
N THR A 969 9.84 -5.34 48.86
CA THR A 969 9.62 -5.99 50.16
C THR A 969 9.34 -7.46 49.87
N SER A 970 10.13 -8.37 50.44
CA SER A 970 9.86 -9.80 50.33
C SER A 970 8.56 -10.12 51.08
N LEU A 971 7.54 -10.58 50.39
CA LEU A 971 6.23 -10.89 50.96
C LEU A 971 6.08 -12.41 51.11
N ASN A 972 5.73 -12.87 52.31
CA ASN A 972 5.27 -14.23 52.53
C ASN A 972 3.82 -14.34 52.03
N LEU A 973 3.61 -15.11 50.98
CA LEU A 973 2.30 -15.29 50.34
C LEU A 973 1.78 -16.71 50.58
N ARG A 974 0.49 -16.83 50.89
CA ARG A 974 -0.24 -18.11 50.96
C ARG A 974 -1.27 -18.20 49.85
N ASN A 975 -1.49 -19.40 49.32
CA ASN A 975 -2.50 -19.62 48.28
C ASN A 975 -3.92 -19.43 48.84
N TRP A 976 -4.76 -18.70 48.10
CA TRP A 976 -6.17 -18.51 48.42
C TRP A 976 -7.10 -19.18 47.41
N LEU A 977 -6.99 -18.85 46.13
CA LEU A 977 -7.81 -19.41 45.05
C LEU A 977 -6.95 -19.82 43.87
N LYS A 978 -7.19 -21.00 43.29
CA LYS A 978 -6.58 -21.42 42.02
C LYS A 978 -7.39 -20.95 40.81
N ALA A 979 -6.80 -20.93 39.62
CA ALA A 979 -7.49 -20.63 38.36
C ALA A 979 -8.84 -21.37 38.21
N GLU A 980 -8.86 -22.67 38.50
CA GLU A 980 -10.09 -23.47 38.47
C GLU A 980 -11.17 -22.88 39.39
N GLU A 981 -10.83 -22.41 40.59
CA GLU A 981 -11.80 -21.83 41.52
C GLU A 981 -12.22 -20.40 41.10
N ILE A 982 -11.32 -19.64 40.48
CA ILE A 982 -11.57 -18.29 39.98
C ILE A 982 -12.61 -18.31 38.84
N TYR A 983 -12.54 -19.30 37.93
CA TYR A 983 -13.36 -19.32 36.71
C TYR A 983 -14.49 -20.37 36.68
N ASN A 984 -14.58 -21.27 37.66
CA ASN A 984 -15.54 -22.40 37.60
C ASN A 984 -16.95 -22.05 38.14
N ARG A 985 -17.15 -20.99 38.95
CA ARG A 985 -18.51 -20.63 39.44
C ARG A 985 -18.71 -19.14 39.77
N GLU A 986 -19.77 -18.55 39.18
CA GLU A 986 -20.48 -17.30 39.55
C GLU A 986 -19.70 -15.97 39.76
N GLY A 987 -18.41 -15.94 39.44
CA GLY A 987 -17.52 -14.83 39.78
C GLY A 987 -17.00 -14.02 38.60
N LEU A 988 -16.28 -14.66 37.67
CA LEU A 988 -15.78 -14.07 36.43
C LEU A 988 -16.38 -14.80 35.22
N PHE A 989 -16.58 -14.08 34.12
CA PHE A 989 -17.27 -14.58 32.91
C PHE A 989 -16.30 -14.94 31.78
N HIS A 990 -15.00 -14.94 32.05
CA HIS A 990 -13.96 -15.10 31.06
C HIS A 990 -13.73 -16.56 30.63
N GLY A 991 -13.75 -16.80 29.33
CA GLY A 991 -13.39 -18.08 28.72
C GLY A 991 -11.87 -18.30 28.61
N PRO A 992 -11.42 -19.49 28.15
CA PRO A 992 -10.05 -19.99 28.30
C PRO A 992 -8.93 -19.06 27.82
N GLU A 993 -9.12 -18.26 26.78
CA GLU A 993 -8.12 -17.33 26.27
C GLU A 993 -7.98 -16.05 27.10
N LEU A 994 -9.01 -15.67 27.85
CA LEU A 994 -9.01 -14.51 28.73
C LEU A 994 -9.00 -14.87 30.22
N GLN A 995 -8.64 -16.11 30.57
CA GLN A 995 -8.33 -16.51 31.94
C GLN A 995 -6.89 -16.12 32.27
N LEU A 996 -6.69 -14.88 32.73
CA LEU A 996 -5.38 -14.25 32.80
C LEU A 996 -4.65 -14.44 34.14
N LEU A 997 -5.31 -15.05 35.13
CA LEU A 997 -4.75 -15.34 36.45
C LEU A 997 -4.51 -16.85 36.65
N ASP A 998 -3.33 -17.22 37.16
CA ASP A 998 -3.00 -18.59 37.57
C ASP A 998 -3.56 -18.92 38.95
N GLU A 999 -3.43 -17.98 39.88
CA GLU A 999 -3.91 -18.09 41.26
C GLU A 999 -4.04 -16.69 41.88
N VAL A 1000 -4.83 -16.60 42.93
CA VAL A 1000 -4.88 -15.44 43.82
C VAL A 1000 -4.31 -15.84 45.18
N LEU A 1001 -3.38 -15.04 45.68
CA LEU A 1001 -2.64 -15.26 46.91
C LEU A 1001 -3.01 -14.20 47.95
N LEU A 1002 -2.72 -14.49 49.22
CA LEU A 1002 -2.87 -13.58 50.35
C LEU A 1002 -1.54 -13.38 51.07
N SER A 1003 -1.27 -12.14 51.47
CA SER A 1003 -0.20 -11.85 52.44
C SER A 1003 -0.61 -12.20 53.88
N GLU A 1004 0.35 -12.12 54.80
CA GLU A 1004 0.08 -12.16 56.26
C GLU A 1004 -0.88 -11.06 56.72
N ASN A 1005 -0.89 -9.90 56.03
CA ASN A 1005 -1.79 -8.78 56.30
C ASN A 1005 -3.12 -8.88 55.54
N GLU A 1006 -3.44 -10.05 54.98
CA GLU A 1006 -4.69 -10.27 54.25
C GLU A 1006 -4.87 -9.41 52.97
N GLU A 1007 -3.79 -8.78 52.48
CA GLU A 1007 -3.75 -8.14 51.15
C GLU A 1007 -3.85 -9.18 50.02
N VAL A 1008 -4.52 -8.83 48.92
CA VAL A 1008 -4.85 -9.72 47.79
C VAL A 1008 -3.85 -9.55 46.64
N PHE A 1009 -3.34 -10.68 46.13
CA PHE A 1009 -2.34 -10.73 45.05
C PHE A 1009 -2.86 -11.58 43.90
N GLY A 1010 -3.03 -11.00 42.70
CA GLY A 1010 -3.33 -11.74 41.48
C GLY A 1010 -2.07 -12.12 40.74
N LYS A 1011 -1.76 -13.42 40.69
CA LYS A 1011 -0.61 -13.94 39.94
C LYS A 1011 -0.99 -14.11 38.48
N ILE A 1012 -0.33 -13.36 37.61
CA ILE A 1012 -0.70 -13.31 36.19
C ILE A 1012 -0.13 -14.53 35.45
N ASN A 1013 -0.96 -15.17 34.64
CA ASN A 1013 -0.54 -16.25 33.76
C ASN A 1013 0.35 -15.72 32.64
N ARG A 1014 1.66 -15.95 32.78
CA ARG A 1014 2.67 -15.50 31.81
C ARG A 1014 2.39 -16.00 30.39
N LYS A 1015 1.99 -17.27 30.23
CA LYS A 1015 1.74 -17.85 28.90
C LYS A 1015 0.59 -17.17 28.18
N LYS A 1016 -0.41 -16.67 28.92
CA LYS A 1016 -1.53 -15.92 28.34
C LYS A 1016 -1.16 -14.48 27.99
N ILE A 1017 -0.31 -13.83 28.78
CA ILE A 1017 0.22 -12.49 28.42
C ILE A 1017 1.05 -12.56 27.14
N THR A 1018 1.96 -13.54 27.02
CA THR A 1018 2.87 -13.67 25.87
C THR A 1018 2.28 -14.46 24.69
N GLY A 1019 1.14 -15.11 24.89
CA GLY A 1019 0.49 -16.00 23.93
C GLY A 1019 -0.65 -15.36 23.16
N LEU A 1020 -1.21 -14.25 23.66
CA LEU A 1020 -2.12 -13.42 22.87
C LEU A 1020 -1.36 -12.84 21.69
N ASN A 1021 -1.99 -12.83 20.51
CA ASN A 1021 -1.33 -12.39 19.28
C ASN A 1021 -0.83 -10.93 19.40
N HIS A 1022 0.47 -10.75 19.60
CA HIS A 1022 1.10 -9.43 19.79
C HIS A 1022 1.04 -8.53 18.55
N GLU A 1023 0.72 -9.08 17.37
CA GLU A 1023 0.43 -8.26 16.18
C GLU A 1023 -0.94 -7.58 16.28
N LYS A 1024 -1.87 -8.16 17.06
CA LYS A 1024 -3.27 -7.71 17.21
C LYS A 1024 -3.58 -7.06 18.55
N PHE A 1025 -2.91 -7.48 19.62
CA PHE A 1025 -3.13 -6.97 20.98
C PHE A 1025 -1.82 -6.47 21.60
N LEU A 1026 -1.86 -5.25 22.14
CA LEU A 1026 -0.78 -4.71 22.97
C LEU A 1026 -0.66 -5.47 24.30
N VAL A 1027 0.55 -5.59 24.84
CA VAL A 1027 0.83 -6.28 26.11
C VAL A 1027 0.06 -5.67 27.29
N GLU A 1028 -0.26 -4.38 27.22
CA GLU A 1028 -1.05 -3.66 28.21
C GLU A 1028 -2.49 -4.16 28.30
N PHE A 1029 -3.06 -4.74 27.23
CA PHE A 1029 -4.45 -5.22 27.25
C PHE A 1029 -4.62 -6.35 28.27
N PRO A 1030 -3.90 -7.49 28.15
CA PRO A 1030 -4.01 -8.54 29.16
C PRO A 1030 -3.51 -8.10 30.53
N LEU A 1031 -2.59 -7.15 30.65
CA LEU A 1031 -2.15 -6.66 31.96
C LEU A 1031 -3.25 -5.87 32.68
N ILE A 1032 -3.92 -4.95 31.98
CA ILE A 1032 -5.04 -4.18 32.54
C ILE A 1032 -6.22 -5.12 32.83
N GLU A 1033 -6.52 -6.05 31.92
CA GLU A 1033 -7.62 -7.01 32.11
C GLU A 1033 -7.35 -7.95 33.30
N ALA A 1034 -6.12 -8.45 33.47
CA ALA A 1034 -5.74 -9.23 34.65
C ALA A 1034 -5.87 -8.43 35.96
N ALA A 1035 -5.64 -7.12 35.92
CA ALA A 1035 -5.86 -6.24 37.07
C ALA A 1035 -7.35 -6.13 37.41
N LEU A 1036 -8.21 -5.99 36.39
CA LEU A 1036 -9.67 -5.96 36.57
C LEU A 1036 -10.19 -7.28 37.15
N GLN A 1037 -9.67 -8.42 36.67
CA GLN A 1037 -9.97 -9.75 37.24
C GLN A 1037 -9.49 -9.86 38.69
N THR A 1038 -8.27 -9.40 39.00
CA THR A 1038 -7.72 -9.40 40.37
C THR A 1038 -8.59 -8.56 41.30
N ALA A 1039 -8.95 -7.36 40.85
CA ALA A 1039 -9.81 -6.44 41.60
C ALA A 1039 -11.19 -7.05 41.84
N ALA A 1040 -11.79 -7.66 40.80
CA ALA A 1040 -13.07 -8.36 40.90
C ALA A 1040 -13.02 -9.53 41.91
N VAL A 1041 -11.98 -10.36 41.88
CA VAL A 1041 -11.80 -11.45 42.87
C VAL A 1041 -11.60 -10.88 44.28
N ALA A 1042 -10.86 -9.78 44.42
CA ALA A 1042 -10.67 -9.13 45.71
C ALA A 1042 -12.01 -8.66 46.32
N THR A 1043 -12.98 -8.25 45.49
CA THR A 1043 -14.33 -7.91 45.97
C THR A 1043 -15.07 -9.09 46.60
N TRP A 1044 -14.79 -10.33 46.19
CA TRP A 1044 -15.43 -11.52 46.76
C TRP A 1044 -15.07 -11.76 48.22
N LYS A 1045 -13.90 -11.27 48.66
CA LYS A 1045 -13.48 -11.34 50.07
C LYS A 1045 -14.45 -10.64 51.02
N LEU A 1046 -15.25 -9.70 50.52
CA LEU A 1046 -16.26 -8.99 51.30
C LEU A 1046 -17.64 -9.67 51.29
N GLU A 1047 -17.74 -10.90 50.75
CA GLU A 1047 -18.90 -11.81 50.67
C GLU A 1047 -20.23 -11.21 50.13
N SER A 1048 -20.25 -9.96 49.67
CA SER A 1048 -21.50 -9.24 49.43
C SER A 1048 -21.49 -8.27 48.24
N TRP A 1049 -20.42 -8.26 47.43
CA TRP A 1049 -20.34 -7.40 46.26
C TRP A 1049 -19.96 -8.15 44.99
N LYS A 1050 -20.91 -8.18 44.04
CA LYS A 1050 -20.68 -8.58 42.64
C LYS A 1050 -21.05 -7.39 41.77
N GLY A 1051 -20.11 -6.92 40.95
CA GLY A 1051 -20.27 -5.72 40.12
C GLY A 1051 -19.35 -5.77 38.91
N LEU A 1052 -19.67 -4.99 37.87
CA LEU A 1052 -18.80 -4.83 36.70
C LEU A 1052 -17.97 -3.54 36.84
N PRO A 1053 -16.72 -3.53 36.33
CA PRO A 1053 -15.93 -2.32 36.28
C PRO A 1053 -16.53 -1.34 35.27
N VAL A 1054 -16.86 -0.13 35.73
CA VAL A 1054 -17.48 0.93 34.91
C VAL A 1054 -16.56 2.13 34.68
N ALA A 1055 -15.52 2.29 35.50
CA ALA A 1055 -14.52 3.32 35.33
C ALA A 1055 -13.16 2.98 35.96
N ILE A 1056 -12.13 3.72 35.57
CA ILE A 1056 -10.77 3.70 36.14
C ILE A 1056 -10.29 5.16 36.25
N GLU A 1057 -9.78 5.60 37.41
CA GLU A 1057 -9.29 6.98 37.64
C GLU A 1057 -7.77 7.15 37.48
N GLY A 1058 -7.07 6.11 37.03
CA GLY A 1058 -5.65 6.19 36.72
C GLY A 1058 -5.08 4.86 36.22
N VAL A 1059 -4.36 4.86 35.10
CA VAL A 1059 -3.51 3.73 34.67
C VAL A 1059 -2.14 4.27 34.28
N VAL A 1060 -1.11 3.77 34.95
CA VAL A 1060 0.30 4.07 34.66
C VAL A 1060 1.07 2.76 34.58
N LEU A 1061 1.60 2.45 33.41
CA LEU A 1061 2.43 1.28 33.16
C LEU A 1061 3.77 1.73 32.55
N LYS A 1062 4.90 1.15 33.00
CA LYS A 1062 6.22 1.45 32.41
C LYS A 1062 6.36 0.86 31.00
N GLU A 1063 7.36 1.26 30.21
CA GLU A 1063 7.55 0.73 28.83
C GLU A 1063 8.24 -0.65 28.80
N ASP A 1064 9.13 -0.95 29.74
CA ASP A 1064 9.82 -2.25 29.84
C ASP A 1064 8.98 -3.30 30.57
N LEU A 1065 7.77 -3.56 30.08
CA LEU A 1065 6.86 -4.54 30.70
C LEU A 1065 7.26 -5.96 30.28
N VAL A 1066 7.22 -6.85 31.27
CA VAL A 1066 7.27 -8.33 31.17
C VAL A 1066 8.23 -8.85 30.10
N LYS A 1067 9.53 -8.65 30.33
CA LYS A 1067 10.58 -9.47 29.71
C LYS A 1067 10.84 -10.66 30.65
N ASP A 1068 10.22 -11.78 30.31
CA ASP A 1068 10.55 -13.12 30.79
C ASP A 1068 10.38 -13.52 32.28
N ASN A 1069 9.95 -12.65 33.19
CA ASN A 1069 10.02 -12.95 34.64
C ASN A 1069 8.70 -13.05 35.40
N GLY A 1070 7.52 -13.07 34.75
CA GLY A 1070 6.23 -13.12 35.48
C GLY A 1070 5.91 -11.83 36.26
N ALA A 1071 4.63 -11.58 36.57
CA ALA A 1071 4.21 -10.37 37.27
C ALA A 1071 2.96 -10.60 38.14
N ASN A 1072 2.82 -9.80 39.19
CA ASN A 1072 1.74 -9.89 40.17
C ASN A 1072 1.06 -8.52 40.37
N TRP A 1073 -0.26 -8.51 40.33
CA TRP A 1073 -1.06 -7.36 40.76
C TRP A 1073 -1.34 -7.45 42.25
N VAL A 1074 -1.11 -6.35 42.97
CA VAL A 1074 -1.29 -6.24 44.42
C VAL A 1074 -2.38 -5.23 44.69
N VAL A 1075 -3.44 -5.61 45.40
CA VAL A 1075 -4.48 -4.67 45.83
C VAL A 1075 -3.94 -3.84 46.99
N THR A 1076 -3.82 -2.53 46.81
CA THR A 1076 -3.24 -1.61 47.80
C THR A 1076 -4.28 -0.81 48.57
N GLN A 1077 -5.47 -0.63 47.99
CA GLN A 1077 -6.54 0.13 48.62
C GLN A 1077 -7.89 -0.38 48.12
N MET A 1078 -8.86 -0.42 49.03
CA MET A 1078 -10.22 -0.85 48.77
C MET A 1078 -11.18 0.02 49.58
N GLU A 1079 -12.13 0.68 48.91
CA GLU A 1079 -13.10 1.56 49.55
C GLU A 1079 -14.52 1.28 49.04
N ILE A 1080 -15.49 1.45 49.93
CA ILE A 1080 -16.91 1.25 49.68
C ILE A 1080 -17.62 2.59 49.90
N ALA A 1081 -18.30 3.10 48.88
CA ALA A 1081 -19.12 4.30 48.99
C ALA A 1081 -20.48 4.05 48.31
N GLU A 1082 -21.55 3.99 49.11
CA GLU A 1082 -22.92 3.70 48.64
C GLU A 1082 -22.99 2.43 47.77
N ASP A 1083 -23.29 2.59 46.47
CA ASP A 1083 -23.40 1.52 45.47
C ASP A 1083 -22.12 1.35 44.61
N LEU A 1084 -21.02 2.04 44.95
CA LEU A 1084 -19.76 2.04 44.19
C LEU A 1084 -18.57 1.56 45.00
N MET A 1085 -17.82 0.60 44.43
CA MET A 1085 -16.57 0.09 44.98
C MET A 1085 -15.42 0.75 44.27
N THR A 1086 -14.35 1.09 44.98
CA THR A 1086 -13.09 1.42 44.33
C THR A 1086 -11.97 0.51 44.80
N VAL A 1087 -11.21 -0.04 43.85
CA VAL A 1087 -10.04 -0.88 44.12
C VAL A 1087 -8.83 -0.29 43.41
N SER A 1088 -7.73 -0.05 44.14
CA SER A 1088 -6.45 0.37 43.57
C SER A 1088 -5.44 -0.77 43.63
N LEU A 1089 -4.61 -0.89 42.59
CA LEU A 1089 -3.65 -1.98 42.43
C LEU A 1089 -2.28 -1.48 42.01
N GLN A 1090 -1.23 -2.20 42.40
CA GLN A 1090 0.15 -1.99 41.94
C GLN A 1090 0.71 -3.27 41.31
N LEU A 1091 1.47 -3.12 40.23
CA LEU A 1091 2.07 -4.20 39.46
C LEU A 1091 3.54 -4.34 39.82
N TYR A 1092 3.95 -5.56 40.17
CA TYR A 1092 5.34 -5.91 40.45
C TYR A 1092 5.79 -7.11 39.62
N ASP A 1093 7.06 -7.18 39.25
CA ASP A 1093 7.65 -8.43 38.75
C ASP A 1093 7.89 -9.44 39.89
N GLU A 1094 8.28 -10.67 39.55
CA GLU A 1094 8.64 -11.70 40.54
C GLU A 1094 9.83 -11.30 41.44
N GLN A 1095 10.64 -10.32 41.04
CA GLN A 1095 11.74 -9.78 41.82
C GLN A 1095 11.30 -8.61 42.73
N GLY A 1096 10.02 -8.23 42.72
CA GLY A 1096 9.46 -7.16 43.53
C GLY A 1096 9.73 -5.75 42.97
N LYS A 1097 10.12 -5.61 41.70
CA LYS A 1097 10.30 -4.32 41.03
C LYS A 1097 8.95 -3.74 40.62
N PHE A 1098 8.71 -2.48 40.94
CA PHE A 1098 7.50 -1.76 40.52
C PHE A 1098 7.46 -1.53 39.01
N LEU A 1099 6.41 -2.06 38.37
CA LEU A 1099 6.16 -1.98 36.92
C LEU A 1099 5.01 -1.04 36.55
N GLY A 1100 4.11 -0.71 37.48
CA GLY A 1100 2.98 0.17 37.21
C GLY A 1100 1.91 0.14 38.29
N LYS A 1101 0.83 0.90 38.09
CA LYS A 1101 -0.33 0.97 38.99
C LYS A 1101 -1.62 1.26 38.25
N ILE A 1102 -2.73 0.84 38.85
CA ILE A 1102 -4.08 1.25 38.49
C ILE A 1102 -4.73 1.87 39.71
N GLU A 1103 -5.21 3.10 39.56
CA GLU A 1103 -5.86 3.86 40.63
C GLU A 1103 -7.37 3.78 40.47
N LYS A 1104 -8.04 3.33 41.53
CA LYS A 1104 -9.51 3.29 41.67
C LYS A 1104 -10.23 2.74 40.44
N VAL A 1105 -10.15 1.43 40.25
CA VAL A 1105 -11.13 0.70 39.45
C VAL A 1105 -12.48 0.80 40.14
N VAL A 1106 -13.44 1.44 39.48
CA VAL A 1106 -14.79 1.66 40.01
C VAL A 1106 -15.69 0.51 39.59
N PHE A 1107 -16.20 -0.25 40.55
CA PHE A 1107 -17.24 -1.26 40.31
C PHE A 1107 -18.59 -0.71 40.73
N GLN A 1108 -19.59 -0.93 39.89
CA GLN A 1108 -20.98 -0.65 40.24
C GLN A 1108 -21.65 -1.92 40.75
N LYS A 1109 -22.32 -1.84 41.91
CA LYS A 1109 -23.10 -2.96 42.46
C LYS A 1109 -24.13 -3.44 41.43
N LYS A 1110 -24.17 -4.74 41.15
CA LYS A 1110 -25.18 -5.35 40.27
C LYS A 1110 -26.56 -5.08 40.88
N SER A 1111 -27.41 -4.34 40.17
CA SER A 1111 -28.85 -4.20 40.48
C SER A 1111 -29.61 -5.42 40.02
#